data_AF-A0A7C3FXS1-F1
#
_entry.id   AF-A0A7C3FXS1-F1
#
_cell.length_a   1.000
_cell.length_b   1.000
_cell.length_c   1.000
_cell.angle_alpha   90.00
_cell.angle_beta   90.00
_cell.angle_gamma   90.00
#
_symmetry.space_group_name_H-M   'P 1'
#
loop_
_entity.id
_entity.type
_entity.pdbx_description
1 polymer ?
#
loop_
_entity_poly.entity_id
_entity_poly.type
_entity_poly.pdbx_seq_one_letter_code
_entity_poly.pdbx_strand_id
1 'polypeptide(L)'
;MKHLCCSKFLLLLLVLACNLFAGLQSKSAVLYYAEKISYPMVGIHDYIIVQPSHTNVYTHGFEVYRDKIYAYVSLGEIDRDTPAYKYVDKNWIVGENKAWKSDVLDLSNPDYQKFFFSKLIEPQIKRGFKNFFFDTLDSYELVAKTPAQREKSQKALIHIINTFHARYPDAKLIINRGFEIIDKVHSALSAVLFESYYRGVHGKKASYYGVDEKNRVWLDAQLQKVRKYNLDIIAVDYLPFQEINTSKAKQLVQDLEAKGFIPYVSTQDLNIYGKSSKEPIKREILTLIDTSQHDKMETGAHLYGALPLEYLGYIQKLYDVHQPLPTMEQMQQYAGVIVWLPHSYPDAAKLVSWLTQVKNAGIKIVFAGSFGIDNINLLHDFHISTKEYQHPKNNTNSITRSNKVMGFEMPVPLAYSSYYINISAGKPLYKIADSKKHTATLAAYMPWGGFAIDNAFMTTIGDDNIWTINPFEFFKKALGLKSLPVPDPTTENGKRIFFSHIDGDAIMNRVEWNPKLFSGDIIYSDILKKYPLPISVSIVGAEVDDNGLYPKLAPQLQTIVKNIYKLPNIEAATHTFSHPFYWEMIHNGTLSAQYRLKPKGYTFSLDYEIQGMLQEINTKYYPKDKMPKANTIFWSGDCMPQLNALSFVYKHKILNINGGDTYITNLHPWLSYVAPTGLERGEYYQIYTGAQNENVYTNDWHGPYWGFKNAVQTFKLTNSPRRLKPMDIYYHYYSASKRASLNALKYVYDYALKQNINPMFTSEYIPKAMDYYTVSMAKEGEKILFAGLKDLKNIRIEKKNVSIDLNNSRNIAGYKHFEQHTYLHVGTDSKAIIDMHPKESKQPYLVSANGKIIEFRQDAKHFHLKLHAHVPVKMELFVPQECRYTLSKGYTKEQEKGNILSLNYKTKTEVVVDAICK
;
A
#
# COMPACT_ATOMS: atom_id res chain seq x y z
N MET A 1 38.01 -50.08 -35.53
CA MET A 1 37.88 -48.63 -35.82
C MET A 1 36.43 -48.34 -36.19
N LYS A 2 35.89 -47.21 -35.68
CA LYS A 2 34.57 -46.60 -35.97
C LYS A 2 33.34 -47.30 -35.37
N HIS A 3 32.94 -46.88 -34.17
CA HIS A 3 31.56 -46.60 -33.73
C HIS A 3 31.55 -46.21 -32.23
N LEU A 4 32.15 -45.05 -31.89
CA LEU A 4 32.09 -44.46 -30.54
C LEU A 4 32.41 -42.96 -30.64
N CYS A 5 31.47 -42.15 -31.13
CA CYS A 5 31.61 -40.68 -31.07
C CYS A 5 30.30 -39.89 -30.96
N CYS A 6 29.12 -40.47 -31.23
CA CYS A 6 27.85 -39.71 -31.19
C CYS A 6 27.13 -39.68 -29.83
N SER A 7 27.62 -40.37 -28.79
CA SER A 7 26.93 -40.42 -27.48
C SER A 7 27.39 -39.35 -26.48
N LYS A 8 28.60 -38.77 -26.65
CA LYS A 8 29.11 -37.75 -25.72
C LYS A 8 28.69 -36.31 -26.07
N PHE A 9 28.37 -36.02 -27.33
CA PHE A 9 27.94 -34.67 -27.75
C PHE A 9 26.45 -34.39 -27.45
N LEU A 10 25.59 -35.43 -27.47
CA LEU A 10 24.17 -35.28 -27.10
C LEU A 10 23.97 -35.17 -25.58
N LEU A 11 24.84 -35.79 -24.77
CA LEU A 11 24.83 -35.65 -23.31
C LEU A 11 25.40 -34.30 -22.85
N LEU A 12 26.35 -33.72 -23.60
CA LEU A 12 26.87 -32.38 -23.31
C LEU A 12 25.85 -31.28 -23.67
N LEU A 13 25.04 -31.48 -24.72
CA LEU A 13 23.95 -30.55 -25.09
C LEU A 13 22.70 -30.68 -24.20
N LEU A 14 22.48 -31.83 -23.54
CA LEU A 14 21.42 -31.97 -22.53
C LEU A 14 21.82 -31.50 -21.12
N VAL A 15 23.10 -31.38 -20.81
CA VAL A 15 23.59 -30.85 -19.52
C VAL A 15 23.86 -29.33 -19.56
N LEU A 16 23.94 -28.72 -20.75
CA LEU A 16 24.08 -27.27 -20.93
C LEU A 16 22.74 -26.50 -21.10
N ALA A 17 21.60 -27.18 -20.95
CA ALA A 17 20.27 -26.57 -21.03
C ALA A 17 19.44 -26.66 -19.72
N CYS A 18 20.09 -26.89 -18.58
CA CYS A 18 19.51 -26.44 -17.31
C CYS A 18 19.67 -24.92 -17.26
N ASN A 19 18.62 -24.21 -17.67
CA ASN A 19 18.41 -22.83 -17.30
C ASN A 19 18.49 -22.71 -15.77
N LEU A 20 19.70 -22.49 -15.24
CA LEU A 20 19.94 -21.93 -13.91
C LEU A 20 19.53 -20.45 -13.97
N PHE A 21 18.24 -20.21 -14.18
CA PHE A 21 17.62 -18.92 -13.91
C PHE A 21 16.84 -19.09 -12.62
N ALA A 22 17.25 -18.32 -11.62
CA ALA A 22 16.55 -18.18 -10.35
C ALA A 22 15.12 -17.73 -10.63
N GLY A 23 14.18 -18.65 -10.41
CA GLY A 23 12.76 -18.38 -10.62
C GLY A 23 12.18 -17.44 -9.57
N LEU A 24 10.98 -16.91 -9.77
CA LEU A 24 10.17 -16.27 -8.70
C LEU A 24 9.97 -17.16 -7.45
N GLN A 25 10.36 -18.45 -7.52
CA GLN A 25 10.38 -19.40 -6.42
C GLN A 25 11.66 -19.37 -5.59
N SER A 26 12.75 -18.77 -6.07
CA SER A 26 14.00 -18.61 -5.33
C SER A 26 13.76 -17.79 -4.06
N LYS A 27 14.42 -18.15 -2.95
CA LYS A 27 14.42 -17.31 -1.75
C LYS A 27 15.24 -16.05 -2.01
N SER A 28 14.88 -14.97 -1.34
CA SER A 28 15.55 -13.66 -1.46
C SER A 28 15.57 -12.94 -0.12
N ALA A 29 16.58 -12.12 0.10
CA ALA A 29 16.79 -11.37 1.34
C ALA A 29 16.99 -9.87 1.07
N VAL A 30 16.70 -9.05 2.08
CA VAL A 30 17.00 -7.62 2.08
C VAL A 30 17.45 -7.20 3.48
N LEU A 31 18.52 -6.41 3.54
CA LEU A 31 18.96 -5.70 4.74
C LEU A 31 18.77 -4.19 4.49
N TYR A 32 17.98 -3.53 5.32
CA TYR A 32 17.68 -2.10 5.19
C TYR A 32 17.70 -1.42 6.57
N TYR A 33 18.72 -0.60 6.80
CA TYR A 33 18.98 0.05 8.10
C TYR A 33 18.63 1.54 8.11
N ALA A 34 18.13 2.09 7.00
CA ALA A 34 17.61 3.45 6.97
C ALA A 34 16.20 3.56 7.56
N GLU A 35 15.76 4.80 7.79
CA GLU A 35 14.39 5.11 8.20
C GLU A 35 13.37 4.89 7.07
N LYS A 36 12.09 4.80 7.45
CA LYS A 36 10.91 4.75 6.55
C LYS A 36 10.99 3.65 5.49
N ILE A 37 10.55 2.44 5.87
CA ILE A 37 10.55 1.27 4.99
C ILE A 37 9.48 1.41 3.91
N SER A 38 9.86 1.23 2.64
CA SER A 38 8.94 1.04 1.52
C SER A 38 8.56 -0.44 1.40
N TYR A 39 7.36 -0.77 1.87
CA TYR A 39 6.81 -2.12 1.79
C TYR A 39 6.67 -2.65 0.35
N PRO A 40 6.30 -1.82 -0.66
CA PRO A 40 6.37 -2.22 -2.06
C PRO A 40 7.77 -2.70 -2.51
N MET A 41 8.84 -2.17 -1.90
CA MET A 41 10.22 -2.57 -2.20
C MET A 41 10.66 -3.83 -1.45
N VAL A 42 10.21 -4.03 -0.20
CA VAL A 42 10.74 -5.14 0.64
C VAL A 42 9.85 -6.39 0.70
N GLY A 43 8.54 -6.26 0.42
CA GLY A 43 7.56 -7.31 0.73
C GLY A 43 7.72 -8.65 -0.02
N ILE A 44 8.36 -8.63 -1.19
CA ILE A 44 8.67 -9.85 -1.98
C ILE A 44 9.77 -10.72 -1.38
N HIS A 45 10.60 -10.18 -0.47
CA HIS A 45 11.68 -10.93 0.14
C HIS A 45 11.14 -11.90 1.20
N ASP A 46 11.91 -12.95 1.47
CA ASP A 46 11.60 -13.97 2.47
C ASP A 46 12.27 -13.64 3.82
N TYR A 47 13.39 -12.92 3.78
CA TYR A 47 14.09 -12.37 4.94
C TYR A 47 14.20 -10.85 4.80
N ILE A 48 13.58 -10.10 5.72
CA ILE A 48 13.63 -8.63 5.75
C ILE A 48 14.31 -8.23 7.06
N ILE A 49 15.59 -7.91 7.03
CA ILE A 49 16.37 -7.57 8.22
C ILE A 49 16.43 -6.04 8.33
N VAL A 50 16.04 -5.51 9.48
CA VAL A 50 15.86 -4.07 9.69
C VAL A 50 16.46 -3.60 11.00
N GLN A 51 16.86 -2.34 11.04
CA GLN A 51 17.26 -1.68 12.27
C GLN A 51 16.01 -1.35 13.11
N PRO A 52 15.82 -1.93 14.31
CA PRO A 52 14.57 -1.78 15.05
C PRO A 52 14.28 -0.34 15.46
N SER A 53 15.31 0.48 15.74
CA SER A 53 15.12 1.89 16.10
C SER A 53 14.54 2.74 14.97
N HIS A 54 14.73 2.33 13.71
CA HIS A 54 14.28 3.05 12.52
C HIS A 54 12.98 2.48 11.92
N THR A 55 12.40 1.46 12.57
CA THR A 55 11.23 0.74 12.08
C THR A 55 9.98 1.08 12.89
N ASN A 56 8.97 1.64 12.23
CA ASN A 56 7.65 1.89 12.82
C ASN A 56 6.76 0.64 12.75
N VAL A 57 6.66 -0.03 13.89
CA VAL A 57 5.90 -1.29 14.09
C VAL A 57 4.37 -1.12 14.06
N TYR A 58 3.87 0.10 14.06
CA TYR A 58 2.42 0.39 14.06
C TYR A 58 1.84 0.58 12.67
N THR A 59 2.65 0.53 11.62
CA THR A 59 2.19 0.71 10.24
C THR A 59 1.43 -0.53 9.74
N HIS A 60 0.49 -0.35 8.81
CA HIS A 60 -0.23 -1.48 8.18
C HIS A 60 0.74 -2.46 7.51
N GLY A 61 1.76 -1.93 6.81
CA GLY A 61 2.76 -2.78 6.16
C GLY A 61 3.58 -3.62 7.14
N PHE A 62 3.91 -3.11 8.34
CA PHE A 62 4.59 -3.92 9.34
C PHE A 62 3.73 -5.13 9.72
N GLU A 63 2.44 -4.92 10.01
CA GLU A 63 1.52 -6.01 10.33
C GLU A 63 1.35 -7.02 9.18
N VAL A 64 1.36 -6.58 7.93
CA VAL A 64 1.31 -7.46 6.74
C VAL A 64 2.55 -8.34 6.61
N TYR A 65 3.74 -7.82 6.92
CA TYR A 65 5.01 -8.51 6.67
C TYR A 65 5.76 -8.97 7.93
N ARG A 66 5.25 -8.73 9.14
CA ARG A 66 5.95 -8.98 10.43
C ARG A 66 6.55 -10.37 10.57
N ASP A 67 5.93 -11.39 9.98
CA ASP A 67 6.38 -12.78 10.08
C ASP A 67 7.67 -13.04 9.25
N LYS A 68 8.06 -12.08 8.41
CA LYS A 68 9.31 -12.08 7.62
C LYS A 68 10.32 -11.03 8.06
N ILE A 69 9.94 -10.15 8.98
CA ILE A 69 10.80 -9.06 9.46
C ILE A 69 11.63 -9.55 10.64
N TYR A 70 12.93 -9.29 10.59
CA TYR A 70 13.93 -9.66 11.58
C TYR A 70 14.53 -8.39 12.20
N ALA A 71 14.45 -8.27 13.52
CA ALA A 71 15.09 -7.20 14.27
C ALA A 71 16.60 -7.44 14.37
N TYR A 72 17.42 -6.51 13.86
CA TYR A 72 18.86 -6.51 14.11
C TYR A 72 19.18 -6.34 15.60
N VAL A 73 20.05 -7.19 16.13
CA VAL A 73 20.60 -7.10 17.49
C VAL A 73 22.08 -7.48 17.45
N SER A 74 22.96 -6.59 17.90
CA SER A 74 24.37 -6.91 18.13
C SER A 74 24.52 -7.68 19.45
N LEU A 75 25.14 -8.87 19.41
CA LEU A 75 25.27 -9.77 20.56
C LEU A 75 26.64 -9.66 21.22
N GLY A 76 27.73 -9.59 20.44
CA GLY A 76 29.10 -9.50 20.95
C GLY A 76 29.58 -8.08 21.24
N GLU A 77 28.88 -7.09 20.72
CA GLU A 77 29.27 -5.68 20.81
C GLU A 77 28.08 -4.79 21.15
N ILE A 78 28.35 -3.61 21.70
CA ILE A 78 27.38 -2.53 21.82
C ILE A 78 27.94 -1.22 21.30
N ASP A 79 27.17 -0.55 20.44
CA ASP A 79 27.49 0.78 19.96
C ASP A 79 27.19 1.81 21.06
N ARG A 80 28.16 2.70 21.28
CA ARG A 80 28.16 3.76 22.29
C ARG A 80 27.03 4.77 22.09
N ASP A 81 26.54 4.91 20.86
CA ASP A 81 25.47 5.84 20.51
C ASP A 81 24.06 5.26 20.76
N THR A 82 23.96 3.98 21.17
CA THR A 82 22.66 3.36 21.43
C THR A 82 22.07 3.78 22.78
N PRO A 83 20.73 3.97 22.90
CA PRO A 83 20.09 4.27 24.18
C PRO A 83 20.29 3.20 25.27
N ALA A 84 20.63 1.97 24.86
CA ALA A 84 20.90 0.86 25.77
C ALA A 84 22.29 0.99 26.44
N TYR A 85 23.23 1.70 25.83
CA TYR A 85 24.60 1.85 26.32
C TYR A 85 24.67 2.43 27.74
N LYS A 86 23.75 3.32 28.12
CA LYS A 86 23.68 3.93 29.46
C LYS A 86 23.45 2.95 30.61
N TYR A 87 23.04 1.71 30.30
CA TYR A 87 22.80 0.65 31.26
C TYR A 87 23.93 -0.40 31.27
N VAL A 88 24.97 -0.22 30.45
CA VAL A 88 26.11 -1.13 30.37
C VAL A 88 27.02 -0.92 31.57
N ASP A 89 27.29 -1.99 32.30
CA ASP A 89 28.33 -1.98 33.33
C ASP A 89 29.71 -2.06 32.66
N LYS A 90 30.63 -1.19 33.08
CA LYS A 90 32.02 -1.18 32.58
C LYS A 90 32.73 -2.52 32.80
N ASN A 91 32.34 -3.28 33.82
CA ASN A 91 32.89 -4.61 34.11
C ASN A 91 32.52 -5.67 33.07
N TRP A 92 31.53 -5.40 32.19
CA TRP A 92 31.19 -6.29 31.08
C TRP A 92 32.08 -6.06 29.86
N ILE A 93 32.76 -4.91 29.76
CA ILE A 93 33.55 -4.53 28.60
C ILE A 93 34.93 -5.20 28.67
N VAL A 94 35.26 -6.01 27.67
CA VAL A 94 36.52 -6.77 27.58
C VAL A 94 37.44 -6.28 26.47
N GLY A 95 36.97 -5.37 25.62
CA GLY A 95 37.76 -4.76 24.56
C GLY A 95 36.97 -3.73 23.77
N GLU A 96 37.60 -3.18 22.74
CA GLU A 96 37.02 -2.18 21.85
C GLU A 96 37.20 -2.61 20.40
N ASN A 97 36.15 -2.45 19.59
CA ASN A 97 36.25 -2.53 18.15
C ASN A 97 36.39 -1.12 17.56
N LYS A 98 37.63 -0.68 17.38
CA LYS A 98 37.96 0.67 16.91
C LYS A 98 37.38 1.01 15.53
N ALA A 99 37.14 0.00 14.69
CA ALA A 99 36.56 0.21 13.36
C ALA A 99 35.13 0.75 13.43
N TRP A 100 34.37 0.31 14.45
CA TRP A 100 32.95 0.62 14.62
C TRP A 100 32.65 1.51 15.82
N LYS A 101 33.66 1.83 16.66
CA LYS A 101 33.51 2.57 17.92
C LYS A 101 32.56 1.91 18.92
N SER A 102 32.49 0.58 18.86
CA SER A 102 31.71 -0.27 19.75
C SER A 102 32.60 -0.93 20.79
N ASP A 103 31.99 -1.31 21.91
CA ASP A 103 32.66 -2.02 22.99
C ASP A 103 32.33 -3.52 22.91
N VAL A 104 33.36 -4.37 23.02
CA VAL A 104 33.26 -5.84 23.01
C VAL A 104 32.88 -6.32 24.41
N LEU A 105 31.85 -7.15 24.51
CA LEU A 105 31.24 -7.55 25.78
C LEU A 105 31.63 -8.99 26.19
N ASP A 106 31.79 -9.23 27.50
CA ASP A 106 32.01 -10.56 28.06
C ASP A 106 30.72 -11.39 28.00
N LEU A 107 30.62 -12.21 26.96
CA LEU A 107 29.49 -13.11 26.75
C LEU A 107 29.29 -14.11 27.90
N SER A 108 30.35 -14.43 28.66
CA SER A 108 30.29 -15.35 29.78
C SER A 108 29.80 -14.71 31.08
N ASN A 109 29.64 -13.38 31.11
CA ASN A 109 29.13 -12.67 32.28
C ASN A 109 27.60 -12.84 32.39
N PRO A 110 27.07 -13.43 33.48
CA PRO A 110 25.64 -13.70 33.64
C PRO A 110 24.78 -12.43 33.71
N ASP A 111 25.32 -11.33 34.25
CA ASP A 111 24.61 -10.05 34.32
C ASP A 111 24.49 -9.42 32.93
N TYR A 112 25.51 -9.57 32.08
CA TYR A 112 25.41 -9.19 30.68
C TYR A 112 24.35 -10.01 29.94
N GLN A 113 24.31 -11.33 30.12
CA GLN A 113 23.28 -12.16 29.48
C GLN A 113 21.86 -11.77 29.92
N LYS A 114 21.67 -11.46 31.21
CA LYS A 114 20.40 -10.92 31.71
C LYS A 114 20.05 -9.57 31.08
N PHE A 115 21.05 -8.69 30.93
CA PHE A 115 20.90 -7.42 30.23
C PHE A 115 20.49 -7.63 28.77
N PHE A 116 21.16 -8.53 28.04
CA PHE A 116 20.87 -8.87 26.63
C PHE A 116 19.39 -9.23 26.45
N PHE A 117 18.86 -10.17 27.24
CA PHE A 117 17.46 -10.54 27.14
C PHE A 117 16.51 -9.40 27.55
N SER A 118 16.73 -8.79 28.71
CA SER A 118 15.78 -7.81 29.28
C SER A 118 15.78 -6.44 28.60
N LYS A 119 16.91 -6.04 28.00
CA LYS A 119 17.10 -4.71 27.40
C LYS A 119 17.22 -4.71 25.89
N LEU A 120 17.67 -5.81 25.27
CA LEU A 120 17.83 -5.88 23.81
C LEU A 120 16.76 -6.74 23.13
N ILE A 121 16.29 -7.82 23.76
CA ILE A 121 15.31 -8.75 23.16
C ILE A 121 13.87 -8.42 23.56
N GLU A 122 13.54 -8.49 24.85
CA GLU A 122 12.17 -8.32 25.36
C GLU A 122 11.50 -7.01 24.91
N PRO A 123 12.19 -5.86 24.83
CA PRO A 123 11.58 -4.64 24.33
C PRO A 123 11.14 -4.75 22.86
N GLN A 124 11.86 -5.48 22.01
CA GLN A 124 11.49 -5.63 20.60
C GLN A 124 10.30 -6.58 20.43
N ILE A 125 10.23 -7.65 21.24
CA ILE A 125 9.05 -8.52 21.30
C ILE A 125 7.82 -7.71 21.72
N LYS A 126 7.94 -6.88 22.77
CA LYS A 126 6.87 -5.99 23.24
C LYS A 126 6.42 -4.99 22.18
N ARG A 127 7.34 -4.52 21.34
CA ARG A 127 7.04 -3.66 20.19
C ARG A 127 6.35 -4.41 19.04
N GLY A 128 6.41 -5.73 19.00
CA GLY A 128 5.72 -6.58 18.01
C GLY A 128 6.64 -7.30 17.02
N PHE A 129 7.96 -7.21 17.17
CA PHE A 129 8.87 -8.06 16.40
C PHE A 129 8.72 -9.52 16.81
N LYS A 130 8.70 -10.41 15.81
CA LYS A 130 8.62 -11.86 16.01
C LYS A 130 9.95 -12.58 15.77
N ASN A 131 10.81 -12.03 14.93
CA ASN A 131 12.05 -12.67 14.51
C ASN A 131 13.25 -11.77 14.72
N PHE A 132 14.44 -12.37 14.82
CA PHE A 132 15.66 -11.69 15.23
C PHE A 132 16.86 -12.08 14.37
N PHE A 133 17.74 -11.12 14.15
CA PHE A 133 19.03 -11.32 13.51
C PHE A 133 20.13 -10.93 14.51
N PHE A 134 20.95 -11.91 14.91
CA PHE A 134 22.07 -11.67 15.81
C PHE A 134 23.36 -11.45 15.03
N ASP A 135 24.00 -10.32 15.28
CA ASP A 135 25.28 -9.94 14.71
C ASP A 135 26.40 -9.96 15.77
N THR A 136 27.64 -9.78 15.33
CA THR A 136 28.87 -9.68 16.14
C THR A 136 29.19 -10.94 16.97
N LEU A 137 28.81 -12.12 16.47
CA LEU A 137 29.08 -13.40 17.15
C LEU A 137 30.58 -13.74 17.21
N ASP A 138 31.40 -13.18 16.33
CA ASP A 138 32.84 -13.43 16.25
C ASP A 138 33.69 -12.35 16.93
N SER A 139 33.08 -11.31 17.49
CA SER A 139 33.81 -10.19 18.12
C SER A 139 34.67 -10.60 19.32
N TYR A 140 34.37 -11.74 19.96
CA TYR A 140 35.22 -12.28 21.01
C TYR A 140 36.63 -12.64 20.51
N GLU A 141 36.83 -12.90 19.21
CA GLU A 141 38.15 -13.17 18.60
C GLU A 141 39.09 -11.95 18.68
N LEU A 142 38.55 -10.73 18.82
CA LEU A 142 39.35 -9.52 19.02
C LEU A 142 40.11 -9.54 20.36
N VAL A 143 39.52 -10.18 21.38
CA VAL A 143 40.02 -10.18 22.76
C VAL A 143 40.58 -11.54 23.21
N ALA A 144 40.02 -12.66 22.74
CA ALA A 144 40.46 -14.00 23.11
C ALA A 144 41.80 -14.35 22.45
N LYS A 145 42.86 -14.49 23.24
CA LYS A 145 44.22 -14.81 22.77
C LYS A 145 44.59 -16.28 22.92
N THR A 146 43.87 -17.04 23.76
CA THR A 146 44.12 -18.46 23.99
C THR A 146 42.95 -19.35 23.55
N PRO A 147 43.19 -20.63 23.19
CA PRO A 147 42.11 -21.57 22.89
C PRO A 147 41.06 -21.70 23.99
N ALA A 148 41.48 -21.69 25.26
CA ALA A 148 40.57 -21.77 26.41
C ALA A 148 39.64 -20.54 26.51
N GLN A 149 40.14 -19.34 26.21
CA GLN A 149 39.31 -18.13 26.17
C GLN A 149 38.29 -18.19 25.04
N ARG A 150 38.69 -18.64 23.84
CA ARG A 150 37.76 -18.85 22.72
C ARG A 150 36.68 -19.86 23.06
N GLU A 151 37.05 -21.01 23.64
CA GLU A 151 36.10 -22.04 24.06
C GLU A 151 35.12 -21.51 25.11
N LYS A 152 35.58 -20.69 26.06
CA LYS A 152 34.72 -20.02 27.06
C LYS A 152 33.68 -19.14 26.37
N SER A 153 34.09 -18.29 25.43
CA SER A 153 33.17 -17.42 24.68
C SER A 153 32.20 -18.21 23.81
N GLN A 154 32.66 -19.26 23.13
CA GLN A 154 31.82 -20.15 22.32
C GLN A 154 30.77 -20.87 23.16
N LYS A 155 31.13 -21.41 24.34
CA LYS A 155 30.16 -21.99 25.28
C LYS A 155 29.11 -20.98 25.72
N ALA A 156 29.51 -19.73 25.95
CA ALA A 156 28.59 -18.67 26.32
C ALA A 156 27.63 -18.31 25.17
N LEU A 157 28.12 -18.21 23.93
CA LEU A 157 27.29 -18.01 22.73
C LEU A 157 26.25 -19.13 22.56
N ILE A 158 26.70 -20.39 22.66
CA ILE A 158 25.81 -21.56 22.59
C ILE A 158 24.72 -21.47 23.66
N HIS A 159 25.10 -21.11 24.89
CA HIS A 159 24.14 -20.95 25.99
C HIS A 159 23.13 -19.83 25.71
N ILE A 160 23.56 -18.66 25.23
CA ILE A 160 22.67 -17.53 24.92
C ILE A 160 21.70 -17.91 23.80
N ILE A 161 22.16 -18.49 22.69
CA ILE A 161 21.31 -18.85 21.55
C ILE A 161 20.29 -19.95 21.94
N ASN A 162 20.73 -20.99 22.64
CA ASN A 162 19.82 -22.05 23.09
C ASN A 162 18.83 -21.53 24.15
N THR A 163 19.25 -20.59 25.00
CA THR A 163 18.36 -19.91 25.94
C THR A 163 17.33 -19.04 25.21
N PHE A 164 17.74 -18.33 24.15
CA PHE A 164 16.82 -17.56 23.31
C PHE A 164 15.76 -18.48 22.69
N HIS A 165 16.18 -19.58 22.07
CA HIS A 165 15.27 -20.53 21.46
C HIS A 165 14.31 -21.18 22.48
N ALA A 166 14.82 -21.52 23.67
CA ALA A 166 13.99 -22.07 24.75
C ALA A 166 12.97 -21.05 25.30
N ARG A 167 13.35 -19.77 25.43
CA ARG A 167 12.46 -18.69 25.94
C ARG A 167 11.44 -18.23 24.90
N TYR A 168 11.80 -18.27 23.62
CA TYR A 168 11.01 -17.74 22.51
C TYR A 168 10.92 -18.78 21.36
N PRO A 169 10.24 -19.92 21.56
CA PRO A 169 10.24 -21.03 20.61
C PRO A 169 9.62 -20.68 19.24
N ASP A 170 8.72 -19.70 19.19
CA ASP A 170 8.09 -19.24 17.95
C ASP A 170 8.95 -18.22 17.18
N ALA A 171 10.01 -17.68 17.81
CA ALA A 171 10.85 -16.66 17.20
C ALA A 171 11.89 -17.30 16.27
N LYS A 172 11.91 -16.88 15.01
CA LYS A 172 12.95 -17.29 14.06
C LYS A 172 14.21 -16.50 14.30
N LEU A 173 15.35 -17.19 14.23
CA LEU A 173 16.66 -16.59 14.42
C LEU A 173 17.53 -16.74 13.17
N ILE A 174 18.17 -15.65 12.77
CA ILE A 174 19.29 -15.63 11.83
C ILE A 174 20.53 -15.20 12.62
N ILE A 175 21.67 -15.81 12.34
CA ILE A 175 22.95 -15.35 12.91
C ILE A 175 23.90 -14.92 11.79
N ASN A 176 24.71 -13.89 12.05
CA ASN A 176 25.86 -13.56 11.21
C ASN A 176 27.05 -14.45 11.60
N ARG A 177 27.55 -15.25 10.66
CA ARG A 177 28.64 -16.22 10.84
C ARG A 177 28.33 -17.25 11.93
N GLY A 178 29.08 -17.27 13.03
CA GLY A 178 28.94 -18.25 14.11
C GLY A 178 29.29 -19.69 13.71
N PHE A 179 30.22 -19.87 12.77
CA PHE A 179 30.55 -21.18 12.21
C PHE A 179 31.15 -22.16 13.22
N GLU A 180 31.80 -21.64 14.26
CA GLU A 180 32.48 -22.40 15.31
C GLU A 180 31.48 -23.12 16.23
N ILE A 181 30.26 -22.60 16.33
CA ILE A 181 29.23 -23.10 17.26
C ILE A 181 28.06 -23.78 16.56
N ILE A 182 28.04 -23.79 15.22
CA ILE A 182 26.88 -24.20 14.42
C ILE A 182 26.35 -25.58 14.78
N ASP A 183 27.24 -26.54 15.03
CA ASP A 183 26.91 -27.93 15.39
C ASP A 183 26.11 -28.05 16.69
N LYS A 184 26.09 -27.00 17.52
CA LYS A 184 25.42 -26.97 18.83
C LYS A 184 24.18 -26.07 18.87
N VAL A 185 23.95 -25.25 17.84
CA VAL A 185 22.85 -24.27 17.81
C VAL A 185 21.97 -24.36 16.57
N HIS A 186 22.30 -25.21 15.58
CA HIS A 186 21.59 -25.26 14.30
C HIS A 186 20.07 -25.44 14.41
N SER A 187 19.58 -26.13 15.45
CA SER A 187 18.14 -26.35 15.67
C SER A 187 17.37 -25.07 16.04
N ALA A 188 18.08 -24.05 16.53
CA ALA A 188 17.52 -22.74 16.86
C ALA A 188 17.45 -21.80 15.65
N LEU A 189 18.08 -22.14 14.53
CA LEU A 189 18.33 -21.22 13.42
C LEU A 189 17.39 -21.47 12.25
N SER A 190 17.01 -20.38 11.59
CA SER A 190 16.30 -20.42 10.30
C SER A 190 17.23 -20.16 9.12
N ALA A 191 18.31 -19.40 9.32
CA ALA A 191 19.32 -19.15 8.31
C ALA A 191 20.65 -18.72 8.97
N VAL A 192 21.73 -18.79 8.20
CA VAL A 192 23.02 -18.18 8.54
C VAL A 192 23.33 -17.12 7.48
N LEU A 193 23.70 -15.93 7.93
CA LEU A 193 24.18 -14.84 7.08
C LEU A 193 25.70 -14.77 7.17
N PHE A 194 26.39 -14.33 6.11
CA PHE A 194 27.79 -13.97 6.21
C PHE A 194 28.16 -12.80 5.29
N GLU A 195 29.26 -12.13 5.62
CA GLU A 195 29.80 -10.98 4.89
C GLU A 195 31.32 -11.18 4.74
N SER A 196 31.90 -11.32 3.55
CA SER A 196 31.31 -11.36 2.20
C SER A 196 32.01 -12.44 1.35
N TYR A 197 31.44 -12.84 0.20
CA TYR A 197 32.02 -13.91 -0.63
C TYR A 197 32.96 -13.41 -1.73
N TYR A 198 32.54 -12.43 -2.54
CA TYR A 198 33.34 -11.89 -3.65
C TYR A 198 33.77 -10.45 -3.42
N ARG A 199 32.88 -9.62 -2.85
CA ARG A 199 33.06 -8.19 -2.66
C ARG A 199 32.78 -7.81 -1.21
N GLY A 200 33.83 -7.49 -0.48
CA GLY A 200 33.76 -7.04 0.90
C GLY A 200 34.00 -5.54 1.03
N VAL A 201 33.89 -5.04 2.26
CA VAL A 201 34.24 -3.67 2.63
C VAL A 201 35.07 -3.63 3.91
N HIS A 202 36.02 -2.71 4.00
CA HIS A 202 36.84 -2.50 5.20
C HIS A 202 36.69 -1.08 5.76
N GLY A 203 36.38 -1.00 7.06
CA GLY A 203 36.32 0.24 7.84
C GLY A 203 35.29 1.26 7.34
N LYS A 204 35.11 2.38 8.04
CA LYS A 204 34.11 3.42 7.66
C LYS A 204 34.42 4.20 6.37
N LYS A 205 35.63 4.11 5.81
CA LYS A 205 36.00 4.84 4.58
C LYS A 205 35.57 4.16 3.27
N ALA A 206 34.64 3.20 3.33
CA ALA A 206 34.11 2.49 2.17
C ALA A 206 35.20 1.98 1.20
N SER A 207 36.22 1.32 1.75
CA SER A 207 37.22 0.63 0.92
C SER A 207 36.65 -0.71 0.48
N TYR A 208 35.93 -0.70 -0.64
CA TYR A 208 35.42 -1.92 -1.29
C TYR A 208 36.59 -2.73 -1.86
N TYR A 209 36.61 -4.04 -1.61
CA TYR A 209 37.70 -4.92 -2.05
C TYR A 209 37.19 -6.27 -2.57
N GLY A 210 38.01 -6.94 -3.38
CA GLY A 210 37.77 -8.33 -3.77
C GLY A 210 38.23 -9.29 -2.69
N VAL A 211 37.35 -10.17 -2.23
CA VAL A 211 37.71 -11.22 -1.26
C VAL A 211 38.67 -12.20 -1.93
N ASP A 212 39.85 -12.39 -1.34
CA ASP A 212 40.88 -13.28 -1.91
C ASP A 212 40.46 -14.76 -1.90
N GLU A 213 41.13 -15.56 -2.72
CA GLU A 213 40.83 -16.98 -2.86
C GLU A 213 41.02 -17.77 -1.57
N LYS A 214 42.03 -17.44 -0.77
CA LYS A 214 42.32 -18.13 0.49
C LYS A 214 41.17 -17.99 1.48
N ASN A 215 40.62 -16.79 1.62
CA ASN A 215 39.48 -16.52 2.48
C ASN A 215 38.22 -17.20 1.97
N ARG A 216 37.99 -17.24 0.65
CA ARG A 216 36.87 -17.99 0.06
C ARG A 216 36.98 -19.50 0.29
N VAL A 217 38.17 -20.08 0.15
CA VAL A 217 38.41 -21.51 0.44
C VAL A 217 38.15 -21.82 1.91
N TRP A 218 38.61 -20.96 2.83
CA TRP A 218 38.30 -21.11 4.26
C TRP A 218 36.80 -21.02 4.52
N LEU A 219 36.12 -20.05 3.90
CA LEU A 219 34.70 -19.83 4.07
C LEU A 219 33.88 -21.00 3.50
N ASP A 220 34.22 -21.52 2.32
CA ASP A 220 33.60 -22.70 1.72
C ASP A 220 33.65 -23.90 2.69
N ALA A 221 34.77 -24.11 3.38
CA ALA A 221 34.91 -25.16 4.39
C ALA A 221 33.99 -24.96 5.61
N GLN A 222 33.77 -23.71 6.05
CA GLN A 222 32.81 -23.41 7.12
C GLN A 222 31.36 -23.57 6.64
N LEU A 223 31.04 -23.08 5.45
CA LEU A 223 29.69 -23.16 4.89
C LEU A 223 29.28 -24.60 4.58
N GLN A 224 30.22 -25.50 4.28
CA GLN A 224 29.95 -26.94 4.22
C GLN A 224 29.37 -27.49 5.53
N LYS A 225 29.79 -26.97 6.70
CA LYS A 225 29.19 -27.36 7.99
C LYS A 225 27.73 -26.90 8.08
N VAL A 226 27.47 -25.64 7.70
CA VAL A 226 26.12 -25.07 7.71
C VAL A 226 25.17 -25.86 6.79
N ARG A 227 25.63 -26.25 5.61
CA ARG A 227 24.84 -27.04 4.65
C ARG A 227 24.40 -28.41 5.18
N LYS A 228 25.18 -29.03 6.07
CA LYS A 228 24.80 -30.33 6.69
C LYS A 228 23.49 -30.24 7.49
N TYR A 229 23.13 -29.04 7.95
CA TYR A 229 21.94 -28.79 8.75
C TYR A 229 20.74 -28.29 7.94
N ASN A 230 20.84 -28.25 6.61
CA ASN A 230 19.79 -27.76 5.71
C ASN A 230 19.32 -26.33 6.05
N LEU A 231 20.25 -25.49 6.55
CA LEU A 231 20.00 -24.08 6.80
C LEU A 231 20.19 -23.27 5.52
N ASP A 232 19.34 -22.25 5.34
CA ASP A 232 19.54 -21.26 4.30
C ASP A 232 20.79 -20.44 4.58
N ILE A 233 21.51 -20.08 3.51
CA ILE A 233 22.75 -19.30 3.61
C ILE A 233 22.55 -17.98 2.85
N ILE A 234 22.59 -16.87 3.57
CA ILE A 234 22.46 -15.51 3.03
C ILE A 234 23.86 -14.92 2.87
N ALA A 235 24.19 -14.47 1.66
CA ALA A 235 25.48 -13.85 1.38
C ALA A 235 25.28 -12.35 1.13
N VAL A 236 25.91 -11.51 1.96
CA VAL A 236 25.89 -10.06 1.77
C VAL A 236 27.22 -9.59 1.20
N ASP A 237 27.16 -9.02 0.00
CA ASP A 237 28.31 -8.48 -0.72
C ASP A 237 28.10 -6.99 -1.03
N TYR A 238 29.21 -6.27 -1.17
CA TYR A 238 29.22 -4.81 -1.16
C TYR A 238 29.74 -4.21 -2.45
N LEU A 239 29.00 -3.24 -3.01
CA LEU A 239 29.44 -2.44 -4.15
C LEU A 239 29.27 -0.94 -3.87
N PRO A 240 30.11 -0.08 -4.48
CA PRO A 240 29.85 1.36 -4.48
C PRO A 240 28.48 1.67 -5.09
N PHE A 241 27.84 2.74 -4.61
CA PHE A 241 26.49 3.14 -5.04
C PHE A 241 26.35 3.23 -6.57
N GLN A 242 27.36 3.78 -7.25
CA GLN A 242 27.38 3.96 -8.70
C GLN A 242 27.36 2.62 -9.47
N GLU A 243 27.72 1.50 -8.83
CA GLU A 243 27.77 0.18 -9.44
C GLU A 243 26.51 -0.67 -9.18
N ILE A 244 25.68 -0.29 -8.19
CA ILE A 244 24.50 -1.07 -7.76
C ILE A 244 23.47 -1.27 -8.88
N ASN A 245 23.28 -0.27 -9.74
CA ASN A 245 22.31 -0.33 -10.85
C ASN A 245 22.95 -0.73 -12.18
N THR A 246 24.16 -1.28 -12.16
CA THR A 246 24.88 -1.73 -13.35
C THR A 246 24.81 -3.25 -13.54
N SER A 247 25.29 -3.75 -14.68
CA SER A 247 25.44 -5.19 -14.92
C SER A 247 26.36 -5.88 -13.90
N LYS A 248 27.26 -5.16 -13.23
CA LYS A 248 28.16 -5.71 -12.21
C LYS A 248 27.39 -6.28 -11.01
N ALA A 249 26.41 -5.55 -10.49
CA ALA A 249 25.59 -6.02 -9.37
C ALA A 249 24.75 -7.24 -9.77
N LYS A 250 24.20 -7.24 -10.99
CA LYS A 250 23.46 -8.38 -11.53
C LYS A 250 24.33 -9.63 -11.67
N GLN A 251 25.55 -9.47 -12.21
CA GLN A 251 26.49 -10.58 -12.33
C GLN A 251 26.88 -11.12 -10.95
N LEU A 252 27.14 -10.25 -9.99
CA LEU A 252 27.48 -10.65 -8.63
C LEU A 252 26.35 -11.42 -7.94
N VAL A 253 25.10 -10.99 -8.11
CA VAL A 253 23.91 -11.75 -7.66
C VAL A 253 23.92 -13.15 -8.28
N GLN A 254 24.11 -13.26 -9.60
CA GLN A 254 24.14 -14.56 -10.30
C GLN A 254 25.30 -15.45 -9.85
N ASP A 255 26.49 -14.89 -9.61
CA ASP A 255 27.66 -15.64 -9.15
C ASP A 255 27.43 -16.21 -7.73
N LEU A 256 26.78 -15.44 -6.86
CA LEU A 256 26.40 -15.88 -5.51
C LEU A 256 25.28 -16.96 -5.57
N GLU A 257 24.29 -16.81 -6.44
CA GLU A 257 23.26 -17.83 -6.66
C GLU A 257 23.83 -19.13 -7.20
N ALA A 258 24.82 -19.07 -8.09
CA ALA A 258 25.51 -20.24 -8.63
C ALA A 258 26.25 -21.04 -7.54
N LYS A 259 26.61 -20.39 -6.43
CA LYS A 259 27.13 -21.05 -5.21
C LYS A 259 26.02 -21.60 -4.31
N GLY A 260 24.75 -21.42 -4.66
CA GLY A 260 23.60 -21.84 -3.85
C GLY A 260 23.42 -20.97 -2.60
N PHE A 261 23.77 -19.69 -2.68
CA PHE A 261 23.48 -18.69 -1.63
C PHE A 261 22.22 -17.90 -1.98
N ILE A 262 21.62 -17.27 -0.97
CA ILE A 262 20.64 -16.20 -1.12
C ILE A 262 21.41 -14.88 -1.17
N PRO A 263 21.60 -14.25 -2.33
CA PRO A 263 22.37 -13.02 -2.44
C PRO A 263 21.63 -11.81 -1.89
N TYR A 264 22.40 -10.89 -1.30
CA TYR A 264 22.02 -9.50 -1.16
C TYR A 264 23.24 -8.62 -1.44
N VAL A 265 23.16 -7.78 -2.47
CA VAL A 265 24.25 -6.88 -2.88
C VAL A 265 23.82 -5.44 -2.63
N SER A 266 24.55 -4.72 -1.77
CA SER A 266 24.20 -3.36 -1.35
C SER A 266 25.42 -2.47 -1.12
N THR A 267 25.20 -1.24 -0.68
CA THR A 267 26.25 -0.35 -0.16
C THR A 267 26.58 -0.70 1.30
N GLN A 268 27.76 -0.29 1.77
CA GLN A 268 28.23 -0.59 3.13
C GLN A 268 27.26 -0.19 4.23
N ASP A 269 26.55 0.92 4.05
CA ASP A 269 25.66 1.51 5.06
C ASP A 269 24.28 0.84 5.10
N LEU A 270 23.96 -0.03 4.13
CA LEU A 270 22.68 -0.75 4.04
C LEU A 270 21.46 0.17 4.05
N ASN A 271 21.61 1.40 3.54
CA ASN A 271 20.55 2.42 3.50
C ASN A 271 19.86 2.52 2.14
N ILE A 272 20.08 1.54 1.27
CA ILE A 272 19.44 1.44 -0.04
C ILE A 272 18.73 0.10 -0.19
N TYR A 273 17.79 0.03 -1.14
CA TYR A 273 17.20 -1.24 -1.58
C TYR A 273 18.15 -1.91 -2.59
N GLY A 274 19.04 -2.76 -2.08
CA GLY A 274 20.03 -3.49 -2.86
C GLY A 274 19.45 -4.52 -3.84
N LYS A 275 20.32 -5.34 -4.43
CA LYS A 275 19.97 -6.38 -5.40
C LYS A 275 19.93 -7.75 -4.72
N SER A 276 18.91 -8.56 -5.01
CA SER A 276 18.76 -9.94 -4.53
C SER A 276 18.20 -10.82 -5.65
N SER A 277 17.94 -12.10 -5.37
CA SER A 277 17.35 -13.07 -6.30
C SER A 277 16.03 -12.62 -6.91
N LYS A 278 15.30 -11.76 -6.18
CA LYS A 278 14.07 -11.11 -6.64
C LYS A 278 14.27 -9.60 -6.65
N GLU A 279 13.88 -8.95 -7.74
CA GLU A 279 13.83 -7.49 -7.84
C GLU A 279 12.38 -6.99 -7.69
N PRO A 280 12.12 -6.06 -6.75
CA PRO A 280 10.81 -5.45 -6.62
C PRO A 280 10.51 -4.51 -7.80
N ILE A 281 9.26 -4.51 -8.24
CA ILE A 281 8.73 -3.51 -9.16
C ILE A 281 8.51 -2.22 -8.36
N LYS A 282 9.22 -1.15 -8.74
CA LYS A 282 9.00 0.19 -8.20
C LYS A 282 7.59 0.67 -8.54
N ARG A 283 6.78 0.92 -7.51
CA ARG A 283 5.40 1.43 -7.64
C ARG A 283 5.26 2.88 -7.19
N GLU A 284 6.23 3.41 -6.46
CA GLU A 284 6.13 4.74 -5.86
C GLU A 284 6.57 5.83 -6.83
N ILE A 285 5.84 6.94 -6.88
CA ILE A 285 6.14 8.13 -7.69
C ILE A 285 6.31 9.31 -6.73
N LEU A 286 7.52 9.86 -6.65
CA LEU A 286 7.78 11.03 -5.82
C LEU A 286 7.13 12.25 -6.48
N THR A 287 6.23 12.93 -5.78
CA THR A 287 5.61 14.17 -6.27
C THR A 287 5.97 15.32 -5.37
N LEU A 288 6.73 16.28 -5.89
CA LEU A 288 7.07 17.51 -5.17
C LEU A 288 5.85 18.42 -5.10
N ILE A 289 5.50 18.81 -3.88
CA ILE A 289 4.39 19.72 -3.56
C ILE A 289 4.87 20.83 -2.61
N ASP A 290 4.09 21.89 -2.49
CA ASP A 290 4.31 22.96 -1.52
C ASP A 290 3.10 23.02 -0.57
N THR A 291 3.34 22.83 0.73
CA THR A 291 2.30 22.89 1.78
C THR A 291 2.40 24.15 2.65
N SER A 292 3.00 25.23 2.13
CA SER A 292 3.10 26.49 2.86
C SER A 292 1.76 27.19 3.09
N GLN A 293 0.82 27.05 2.16
CA GLN A 293 -0.48 27.71 2.20
C GLN A 293 -1.64 26.76 2.50
N HIS A 294 -1.51 25.48 2.13
CA HIS A 294 -2.58 24.50 2.17
C HIS A 294 -2.07 23.17 2.70
N ASP A 295 -2.96 22.41 3.35
CA ASP A 295 -2.66 21.04 3.72
C ASP A 295 -2.44 20.19 2.46
N LYS A 296 -1.61 19.14 2.56
CA LYS A 296 -1.33 18.24 1.43
C LYS A 296 -2.59 17.65 0.77
N MET A 297 -3.68 17.46 1.54
CA MET A 297 -4.96 16.97 1.05
C MET A 297 -5.62 17.91 0.03
N GLU A 298 -5.31 19.21 0.09
CA GLU A 298 -5.89 20.24 -0.77
C GLU A 298 -4.98 20.59 -1.95
N THR A 299 -3.79 20.00 -2.03
CA THR A 299 -2.87 20.26 -3.15
C THR A 299 -3.42 19.65 -4.44
N GLY A 300 -3.33 20.38 -5.56
CA GLY A 300 -3.79 19.88 -6.87
C GLY A 300 -3.12 18.56 -7.27
N ALA A 301 -1.87 18.34 -6.83
CA ALA A 301 -1.16 17.09 -7.02
C ALA A 301 -1.88 15.89 -6.41
N HIS A 302 -2.43 16.03 -5.20
CA HIS A 302 -3.21 14.98 -4.53
C HIS A 302 -4.62 14.87 -5.08
N LEU A 303 -5.32 16.00 -5.16
CA LEU A 303 -6.72 16.08 -5.60
C LEU A 303 -6.92 15.48 -7.00
N TYR A 304 -5.97 15.70 -7.92
CA TYR A 304 -6.14 15.32 -9.31
C TYR A 304 -5.14 14.27 -9.79
N GLY A 305 -3.91 14.25 -9.24
CA GLY A 305 -2.82 13.40 -9.72
C GLY A 305 -2.79 11.99 -9.14
N ALA A 306 -3.26 11.81 -7.91
CA ALA A 306 -3.21 10.53 -7.20
C ALA A 306 -4.05 9.46 -7.91
N LEU A 307 -5.32 9.74 -8.22
CA LEU A 307 -6.25 8.77 -8.80
C LEU A 307 -5.75 8.19 -10.14
N PRO A 308 -5.29 8.98 -11.13
CA PRO A 308 -4.75 8.42 -12.36
C PRO A 308 -3.56 7.48 -12.14
N LEU A 309 -2.67 7.81 -11.21
CA LEU A 309 -1.52 6.95 -10.86
C LEU A 309 -1.99 5.67 -10.16
N GLU A 310 -2.95 5.76 -9.24
CA GLU A 310 -3.52 4.61 -8.56
C GLU A 310 -4.20 3.64 -9.53
N TYR A 311 -4.95 4.17 -10.50
CA TYR A 311 -5.57 3.37 -11.55
C TYR A 311 -4.54 2.61 -12.40
N LEU A 312 -3.34 3.17 -12.59
CA LEU A 312 -2.22 2.52 -13.29
C LEU A 312 -1.44 1.52 -12.40
N GLY A 313 -1.78 1.42 -11.11
CA GLY A 313 -1.12 0.55 -10.13
C GLY A 313 0.06 1.18 -9.40
N TYR A 314 0.24 2.49 -9.53
CA TYR A 314 1.31 3.27 -8.90
C TYR A 314 0.81 4.04 -7.67
N ILE A 315 1.72 4.37 -6.76
CA ILE A 315 1.45 5.04 -5.49
C ILE A 315 2.11 6.41 -5.54
N GLN A 316 1.31 7.48 -5.39
CA GLN A 316 1.85 8.82 -5.29
C GLN A 316 2.43 9.06 -3.89
N LYS A 317 3.68 9.52 -3.83
CA LYS A 317 4.37 9.90 -2.60
C LYS A 317 4.56 11.41 -2.58
N LEU A 318 3.68 12.10 -1.87
CA LEU A 318 3.70 13.56 -1.76
C LEU A 318 4.86 14.00 -0.86
N TYR A 319 5.76 14.80 -1.43
CA TYR A 319 6.97 15.27 -0.79
C TYR A 319 6.96 16.80 -0.73
N ASP A 320 6.91 17.32 0.49
CA ASP A 320 6.93 18.76 0.73
C ASP A 320 8.34 19.31 0.47
N VAL A 321 8.43 20.28 -0.43
CA VAL A 321 9.69 20.91 -0.85
C VAL A 321 10.35 21.78 0.23
N HIS A 322 9.65 22.06 1.33
CA HIS A 322 10.26 22.69 2.52
C HIS A 322 11.17 21.72 3.29
N GLN A 323 11.09 20.41 3.00
CA GLN A 323 12.06 19.42 3.49
C GLN A 323 13.30 19.34 2.56
N PRO A 324 14.47 18.93 3.09
CA PRO A 324 15.66 18.73 2.26
C PRO A 324 15.41 17.70 1.16
N LEU A 325 15.54 18.08 -0.11
CA LEU A 325 15.33 17.19 -1.26
C LEU A 325 16.03 15.82 -1.07
N PRO A 326 15.37 14.70 -1.42
CA PRO A 326 15.91 13.36 -1.16
C PRO A 326 17.26 13.10 -1.83
N THR A 327 18.14 12.34 -1.18
CA THR A 327 19.41 11.93 -1.78
C THR A 327 19.19 10.90 -2.90
N MET A 328 20.18 10.68 -3.76
CA MET A 328 20.05 9.71 -4.87
C MET A 328 19.89 8.26 -4.37
N GLU A 329 20.43 7.95 -3.19
CA GLU A 329 20.21 6.71 -2.46
C GLU A 329 18.72 6.51 -2.17
N GLN A 330 18.07 7.53 -1.59
CA GLN A 330 16.63 7.51 -1.30
C GLN A 330 15.80 7.47 -2.59
N MET A 331 16.31 8.04 -3.69
CA MET A 331 15.62 8.04 -4.97
C MET A 331 15.47 6.63 -5.59
N GLN A 332 16.21 5.63 -5.11
CA GLN A 332 16.17 4.28 -5.69
C GLN A 332 14.81 3.59 -5.62
N GLN A 333 13.91 3.96 -4.70
CA GLN A 333 12.58 3.33 -4.61
C GLN A 333 11.57 3.86 -5.64
N TYR A 334 11.80 5.05 -6.20
CA TYR A 334 10.81 5.69 -7.07
C TYR A 334 10.94 5.26 -8.52
N ALA A 335 9.78 5.07 -9.17
CA ALA A 335 9.68 4.81 -10.60
C ALA A 335 9.73 6.10 -11.44
N GLY A 336 9.47 7.26 -10.83
CA GLY A 336 9.47 8.55 -11.51
C GLY A 336 9.30 9.71 -10.52
N VAL A 337 9.51 10.93 -11.02
CA VAL A 337 9.35 12.18 -10.28
C VAL A 337 8.34 13.08 -10.99
N ILE A 338 7.43 13.68 -10.23
CA ILE A 338 6.54 14.73 -10.68
C ILE A 338 6.88 16.02 -9.92
N VAL A 339 7.14 17.09 -10.65
CA VAL A 339 7.25 18.45 -10.11
C VAL A 339 5.91 19.14 -10.36
N TRP A 340 5.13 19.35 -9.31
CA TRP A 340 3.82 19.97 -9.39
C TRP A 340 3.68 21.04 -8.31
N LEU A 341 4.36 22.16 -8.55
CA LEU A 341 4.45 23.25 -7.59
C LEU A 341 3.53 24.41 -8.01
N PRO A 342 2.66 24.90 -7.11
CA PRO A 342 1.82 26.06 -7.38
C PRO A 342 2.64 27.36 -7.45
N HIS A 343 3.78 27.39 -6.76
CA HIS A 343 4.72 28.50 -6.72
C HIS A 343 6.12 28.04 -7.13
N SER A 344 6.96 28.98 -7.56
CA SER A 344 8.35 28.68 -7.89
C SER A 344 9.13 28.29 -6.63
N TYR A 345 9.93 27.23 -6.76
CA TYR A 345 10.85 26.81 -5.72
C TYR A 345 11.88 27.93 -5.48
N PRO A 346 12.08 28.40 -4.23
CA PRO A 346 12.88 29.59 -3.95
C PRO A 346 14.32 29.53 -4.48
N ASP A 347 14.95 28.35 -4.46
CA ASP A 347 16.30 28.13 -4.99
C ASP A 347 16.26 27.28 -6.27
N ALA A 348 15.92 27.92 -7.38
CA ALA A 348 15.79 27.27 -8.68
C ALA A 348 17.05 26.50 -9.10
N ALA A 349 18.25 27.01 -8.78
CA ALA A 349 19.51 26.36 -9.12
C ALA A 349 19.69 25.04 -8.37
N LYS A 350 19.35 25.01 -7.08
CA LYS A 350 19.36 23.78 -6.26
C LYS A 350 18.37 22.74 -6.78
N LEU A 351 17.14 23.15 -7.10
CA LEU A 351 16.15 22.22 -7.65
C LEU A 351 16.59 21.65 -8.99
N VAL A 352 17.08 22.49 -9.91
CA VAL A 352 17.55 22.04 -11.23
C VAL A 352 18.79 21.15 -11.12
N SER A 353 19.71 21.44 -10.19
CA SER A 353 20.86 20.58 -9.89
C SER A 353 20.41 19.19 -9.41
N TRP A 354 19.46 19.13 -8.47
CA TRP A 354 18.89 17.88 -8.00
C TRP A 354 18.16 17.12 -9.12
N LEU A 355 17.32 17.79 -9.92
CA LEU A 355 16.63 17.19 -11.06
C LEU A 355 17.62 16.66 -12.12
N THR A 356 18.77 17.31 -12.28
CA THR A 356 19.83 16.83 -13.18
C THR A 356 20.44 15.53 -12.67
N GLN A 357 20.62 15.38 -11.35
CA GLN A 357 21.05 14.11 -10.75
C GLN A 357 19.99 13.02 -10.94
N VAL A 358 18.71 13.33 -10.72
CA VAL A 358 17.58 12.40 -10.97
C VAL A 358 17.55 11.94 -12.43
N LYS A 359 17.69 12.87 -13.37
CA LYS A 359 17.77 12.61 -14.82
C LYS A 359 18.95 11.68 -15.13
N ASN A 360 20.13 11.96 -14.58
CA ASN A 360 21.35 11.18 -14.82
C ASN A 360 21.26 9.77 -14.20
N ALA A 361 20.50 9.61 -13.12
CA ALA A 361 20.16 8.30 -12.54
C ALA A 361 19.14 7.51 -13.38
N GLY A 362 18.64 8.08 -14.48
CA GLY A 362 17.69 7.44 -15.40
C GLY A 362 16.23 7.48 -14.92
N ILE A 363 15.94 8.19 -13.84
CA ILE A 363 14.57 8.37 -13.33
C ILE A 363 13.87 9.43 -14.17
N LYS A 364 12.68 9.11 -14.66
CA LYS A 364 11.92 10.02 -15.53
C LYS A 364 11.23 11.12 -14.71
N ILE A 365 11.21 12.31 -15.28
CA ILE A 365 10.69 13.53 -14.63
C ILE A 365 9.51 14.07 -15.44
N VAL A 366 8.44 14.48 -14.74
CA VAL A 366 7.32 15.23 -15.30
C VAL A 366 7.22 16.59 -14.62
N PHE A 367 7.13 17.65 -15.42
CA PHE A 367 6.64 18.95 -14.96
C PHE A 367 5.15 19.07 -15.27
N ALA A 368 4.36 19.36 -14.24
CA ALA A 368 2.90 19.39 -14.28
C ALA A 368 2.38 20.78 -13.90
N GLY A 369 1.64 21.42 -14.81
CA GLY A 369 1.06 22.75 -14.62
C GLY A 369 2.06 23.90 -14.77
N SER A 370 3.26 23.76 -14.19
CA SER A 370 4.36 24.72 -14.30
C SER A 370 5.72 24.00 -14.28
N PHE A 371 6.81 24.73 -14.53
CA PHE A 371 8.17 24.21 -14.30
C PHE A 371 8.60 24.29 -12.82
N GLY A 372 7.83 24.96 -11.96
CA GLY A 372 8.16 25.15 -10.55
C GLY A 372 9.41 25.99 -10.29
N ILE A 373 9.85 26.81 -11.26
CA ILE A 373 11.00 27.72 -11.15
C ILE A 373 10.73 29.02 -11.92
N ASP A 374 11.30 30.14 -11.47
CA ASP A 374 11.15 31.43 -12.15
C ASP A 374 12.08 31.56 -13.38
N ASN A 375 13.32 31.07 -13.28
CA ASN A 375 14.29 31.13 -14.38
C ASN A 375 14.33 29.83 -15.19
N ILE A 376 13.41 29.72 -16.17
CA ILE A 376 13.26 28.54 -17.04
C ILE A 376 14.53 28.26 -17.86
N ASN A 377 15.39 29.25 -18.13
CA ASN A 377 16.63 29.05 -18.89
C ASN A 377 17.65 28.13 -18.19
N LEU A 378 17.50 27.90 -16.87
CA LEU A 378 18.26 26.86 -16.16
C LEU A 378 17.97 25.44 -16.68
N LEU A 379 16.85 25.23 -17.39
CA LEU A 379 16.47 23.95 -17.98
C LEU A 379 17.10 23.70 -19.37
N HIS A 380 18.15 24.43 -19.74
CA HIS A 380 18.88 24.21 -20.99
C HIS A 380 19.31 22.75 -21.18
N ASP A 381 19.84 22.10 -20.13
CA ASP A 381 20.26 20.69 -20.15
C ASP A 381 19.08 19.69 -20.20
N PHE A 382 17.86 20.20 -20.07
CA PHE A 382 16.61 19.48 -20.33
C PHE A 382 16.09 19.76 -21.74
N HIS A 383 16.88 20.37 -22.62
CA HIS A 383 16.50 20.76 -23.97
C HIS A 383 15.33 21.74 -24.00
N ILE A 384 15.20 22.59 -22.97
CA ILE A 384 14.18 23.63 -22.85
C ILE A 384 14.88 24.98 -22.85
N SER A 385 14.39 25.90 -23.68
CA SER A 385 14.81 27.31 -23.67
C SER A 385 13.61 28.21 -23.86
N THR A 386 13.72 29.44 -23.35
CA THR A 386 12.69 30.47 -23.56
C THR A 386 13.19 31.53 -24.53
N LYS A 387 12.25 32.13 -25.26
CA LYS A 387 12.48 33.38 -25.98
C LYS A 387 11.46 34.39 -25.50
N GLU A 388 11.92 35.61 -25.25
CA GLU A 388 11.06 36.74 -24.90
C GLU A 388 10.66 37.48 -26.17
N TYR A 389 9.36 37.73 -26.31
CA TYR A 389 8.79 38.53 -27.39
C TYR A 389 7.81 39.53 -26.78
N GLN A 390 7.70 40.73 -27.37
CA GLN A 390 6.68 41.70 -26.95
C GLN A 390 5.27 41.15 -27.18
N HIS A 391 4.43 41.15 -26.15
CA HIS A 391 3.07 40.58 -26.21
C HIS A 391 2.16 41.37 -27.16
N PRO A 392 1.46 40.70 -28.10
CA PRO A 392 0.39 41.33 -28.86
C PRO A 392 -0.79 41.70 -27.94
N LYS A 393 -1.41 42.86 -28.16
CA LYS A 393 -2.52 43.38 -27.32
C LYS A 393 -3.78 42.51 -27.31
N ASN A 394 -3.97 41.67 -28.34
CA ASN A 394 -5.11 40.75 -28.50
C ASN A 394 -4.62 39.31 -28.66
N ASN A 395 -5.29 38.36 -28.00
CA ASN A 395 -4.96 36.94 -28.08
C ASN A 395 -5.36 36.41 -29.45
N THR A 396 -4.36 36.24 -30.31
CA THR A 396 -4.48 35.77 -31.69
C THR A 396 -3.78 34.42 -31.85
N ASN A 397 -3.59 33.69 -30.74
CA ASN A 397 -2.90 32.42 -30.75
C ASN A 397 -3.68 31.39 -31.59
N SER A 398 -2.95 30.63 -32.39
CA SER A 398 -3.48 29.54 -33.22
C SER A 398 -2.78 28.23 -32.88
N ILE A 399 -3.51 27.13 -32.93
CA ILE A 399 -2.96 25.80 -32.66
C ILE A 399 -2.18 25.36 -33.90
N THR A 400 -0.86 25.20 -33.77
CA THR A 400 -0.01 24.69 -34.86
C THR A 400 0.25 23.19 -34.75
N ARG A 401 0.02 22.61 -33.57
CA ARG A 401 0.11 21.16 -33.33
C ARG A 401 -0.73 20.76 -32.13
N SER A 402 -1.49 19.68 -32.27
CA SER A 402 -2.18 19.01 -31.17
C SER A 402 -2.11 17.50 -31.35
N ASN A 403 -1.69 16.78 -30.31
CA ASN A 403 -1.64 15.33 -30.26
C ASN A 403 -2.94 14.75 -29.68
N LYS A 404 -3.28 13.51 -30.02
CA LYS A 404 -4.47 12.80 -29.51
C LYS A 404 -4.58 12.68 -27.98
N VAL A 405 -3.48 12.88 -27.25
CA VAL A 405 -3.47 12.89 -25.78
C VAL A 405 -4.05 14.20 -25.22
N MET A 406 -4.12 15.26 -26.05
CA MET A 406 -4.74 16.55 -25.73
C MET A 406 -6.24 16.53 -26.04
N GLY A 407 -6.99 17.48 -25.49
CA GLY A 407 -8.43 17.57 -25.65
C GLY A 407 -9.19 16.46 -24.93
N PHE A 408 -8.72 16.03 -23.75
CA PHE A 408 -9.24 14.84 -23.08
C PHE A 408 -10.68 15.00 -22.56
N GLU A 409 -10.90 15.89 -21.60
CA GLU A 409 -12.26 16.25 -21.13
C GLU A 409 -12.77 17.49 -21.85
N MET A 410 -11.86 18.39 -22.23
CA MET A 410 -12.17 19.60 -22.97
C MET A 410 -11.01 20.00 -23.89
N PRO A 411 -11.27 20.64 -25.05
CA PRO A 411 -10.23 21.30 -25.83
C PRO A 411 -9.42 22.28 -25.00
N VAL A 412 -8.12 22.39 -25.28
CA VAL A 412 -7.21 23.31 -24.58
C VAL A 412 -7.62 24.76 -24.88
N PRO A 413 -7.97 25.58 -23.86
CA PRO A 413 -8.24 26.99 -24.07
C PRO A 413 -7.01 27.74 -24.59
N LEU A 414 -7.20 28.55 -25.63
CA LEU A 414 -6.17 29.44 -26.12
C LEU A 414 -6.05 30.63 -25.15
N ALA A 415 -4.99 30.65 -24.35
CA ALA A 415 -4.63 31.79 -23.51
C ALA A 415 -3.34 32.46 -24.02
N TYR A 416 -3.04 33.65 -23.50
CA TYR A 416 -1.70 34.23 -23.66
C TYR A 416 -0.68 33.32 -22.97
N SER A 417 0.45 33.10 -23.63
CA SER A 417 1.62 32.50 -22.99
C SER A 417 2.65 33.59 -22.76
N SER A 418 3.10 33.74 -21.52
CA SER A 418 4.12 34.72 -21.15
C SER A 418 5.51 34.30 -21.65
N TYR A 419 5.73 33.01 -21.93
CA TYR A 419 7.02 32.44 -22.31
C TYR A 419 6.91 31.57 -23.56
N TYR A 420 7.68 31.91 -24.61
CA TYR A 420 7.74 31.10 -25.82
C TYR A 420 8.72 29.94 -25.64
N ILE A 421 8.22 28.86 -25.05
CA ILE A 421 8.97 27.64 -24.79
C ILE A 421 9.37 26.98 -26.11
N ASN A 422 10.68 26.80 -26.30
CA ASN A 422 11.27 26.04 -27.39
C ASN A 422 11.93 24.77 -26.85
N ILE A 423 11.82 23.71 -27.64
CA ILE A 423 12.48 22.43 -27.35
C ILE A 423 13.44 22.06 -28.46
N SER A 424 14.65 21.61 -28.12
CA SER A 424 15.64 21.14 -29.09
C SER A 424 15.63 19.62 -29.29
N ALA A 425 14.91 18.88 -28.45
CA ALA A 425 14.72 17.43 -28.54
C ALA A 425 13.30 17.04 -28.13
N GLY A 426 12.92 15.78 -28.38
CA GLY A 426 11.63 15.24 -27.96
C GLY A 426 10.49 15.42 -28.97
N LYS A 427 9.28 15.05 -28.55
CA LYS A 427 8.08 15.05 -29.38
C LYS A 427 7.06 16.06 -28.81
N PRO A 428 6.82 17.20 -29.48
CA PRO A 428 5.81 18.13 -29.02
C PRO A 428 4.41 17.50 -29.10
N LEU A 429 3.61 17.75 -28.08
CA LEU A 429 2.22 17.31 -27.96
C LEU A 429 1.26 18.45 -28.26
N TYR A 430 1.58 19.66 -27.79
CA TYR A 430 0.77 20.84 -28.04
C TYR A 430 1.66 22.04 -28.35
N LYS A 431 1.41 22.71 -29.49
CA LYS A 431 2.08 23.95 -29.90
C LYS A 431 1.07 25.00 -30.31
N ILE A 432 1.34 26.23 -29.91
CA ILE A 432 0.63 27.42 -30.33
C ILE A 432 1.55 28.35 -31.11
N ALA A 433 0.97 29.24 -31.92
CA ALA A 433 1.68 30.34 -32.56
C ALA A 433 0.88 31.64 -32.47
N ASP A 434 1.56 32.75 -32.20
CA ASP A 434 0.95 34.09 -32.19
C ASP A 434 0.72 34.64 -33.62
N SER A 435 0.13 35.83 -33.72
CA SER A 435 -0.07 36.52 -35.01
C SER A 435 1.23 36.86 -35.76
N LYS A 436 2.37 36.92 -35.05
CA LYS A 436 3.71 37.12 -35.63
C LYS A 436 4.42 35.80 -35.96
N LYS A 437 3.73 34.66 -35.84
CA LYS A 437 4.24 33.29 -36.06
C LYS A 437 5.31 32.85 -35.06
N HIS A 438 5.47 33.52 -33.93
CA HIS A 438 6.30 33.01 -32.83
C HIS A 438 5.61 31.78 -32.23
N THR A 439 6.33 30.68 -32.04
CA THR A 439 5.74 29.43 -31.55
C THR A 439 6.13 29.12 -30.12
N ALA A 440 5.19 28.60 -29.33
CA ALA A 440 5.43 28.08 -27.99
C ALA A 440 4.98 26.62 -27.90
N THR A 441 5.78 25.77 -27.25
CA THR A 441 5.45 24.37 -26.97
C THR A 441 4.99 24.24 -25.53
N LEU A 442 3.72 23.91 -25.30
CA LEU A 442 3.13 23.85 -23.96
C LEU A 442 3.05 22.43 -23.39
N ALA A 443 3.21 21.41 -24.23
CA ALA A 443 3.33 20.03 -23.78
C ALA A 443 4.23 19.22 -24.71
N ALA A 444 5.04 18.33 -24.15
CA ALA A 444 5.94 17.45 -24.91
C ALA A 444 6.31 16.17 -24.15
N TYR A 445 6.55 15.09 -24.90
CA TYR A 445 7.35 13.97 -24.39
C TYR A 445 8.82 14.22 -24.69
N MET A 446 9.66 14.08 -23.67
CA MET A 446 11.09 14.38 -23.71
C MET A 446 11.91 13.11 -23.42
N PRO A 447 13.19 13.02 -23.83
CA PRO A 447 14.02 11.85 -23.51
C PRO A 447 14.15 11.58 -22.01
N TRP A 448 14.13 12.62 -21.18
CA TRP A 448 14.18 12.56 -19.72
C TRP A 448 12.79 12.44 -19.06
N GLY A 449 11.71 12.53 -19.83
CA GLY A 449 10.34 12.34 -19.35
C GLY A 449 9.31 13.16 -20.12
N GLY A 450 8.84 14.27 -19.55
CA GLY A 450 7.96 15.18 -20.27
C GLY A 450 7.50 16.39 -19.46
N PHE A 451 6.74 17.26 -20.11
CA PHE A 451 6.07 18.37 -19.44
C PHE A 451 4.71 18.65 -20.08
N ALA A 452 3.80 19.18 -19.29
CA ALA A 452 2.59 19.86 -19.73
C ALA A 452 2.36 21.03 -18.77
N ILE A 453 2.28 22.23 -19.32
CA ILE A 453 2.21 23.48 -18.54
C ILE A 453 0.99 24.31 -18.96
N ASP A 454 0.61 25.24 -18.09
CA ASP A 454 -0.54 26.11 -18.27
C ASP A 454 -1.81 25.31 -18.62
N ASN A 455 -2.67 25.89 -19.45
CA ASN A 455 -3.90 25.28 -19.96
C ASN A 455 -3.69 23.99 -20.77
N ALA A 456 -2.45 23.64 -21.16
CA ALA A 456 -2.18 22.37 -21.83
C ALA A 456 -2.16 21.18 -20.86
N PHE A 457 -2.10 21.44 -19.54
CA PHE A 457 -2.19 20.40 -18.52
C PHE A 457 -3.61 20.28 -17.98
N MET A 458 -4.08 21.34 -17.32
CA MET A 458 -5.43 21.47 -16.79
C MET A 458 -5.88 22.92 -16.96
N THR A 459 -7.18 23.15 -16.94
CA THR A 459 -7.76 24.50 -16.98
C THR A 459 -8.92 24.61 -16.00
N THR A 460 -9.23 25.83 -15.57
CA THR A 460 -10.29 26.10 -14.60
C THR A 460 -11.41 26.89 -15.26
N ILE A 461 -12.65 26.41 -15.14
CA ILE A 461 -13.86 27.09 -15.62
C ILE A 461 -14.87 27.15 -14.47
N GLY A 462 -15.16 28.37 -13.99
CA GLY A 462 -15.93 28.50 -12.74
C GLY A 462 -15.20 27.80 -11.61
N ASP A 463 -15.87 26.86 -10.95
CA ASP A 463 -15.31 26.05 -9.87
C ASP A 463 -14.72 24.71 -10.36
N ASP A 464 -14.88 24.38 -11.65
CA ASP A 464 -14.43 23.12 -12.23
C ASP A 464 -12.96 23.20 -12.64
N ASN A 465 -12.14 22.26 -12.18
CA ASN A 465 -10.81 21.99 -12.73
C ASN A 465 -10.89 20.84 -13.73
N ILE A 466 -10.49 21.06 -14.99
CA ILE A 466 -10.77 20.14 -16.10
C ILE A 466 -9.47 19.68 -16.76
N TRP A 467 -9.33 18.38 -17.02
CA TRP A 467 -8.17 17.82 -17.71
C TRP A 467 -8.20 18.11 -19.20
N THR A 468 -7.26 18.92 -19.67
CA THR A 468 -7.07 19.15 -21.11
C THR A 468 -6.13 18.12 -21.72
N ILE A 469 -5.25 17.50 -20.93
CA ILE A 469 -4.43 16.35 -21.32
C ILE A 469 -4.95 15.08 -20.63
N ASN A 470 -4.92 13.93 -21.32
CA ASN A 470 -5.31 12.64 -20.73
C ASN A 470 -4.27 12.21 -19.67
N PRO A 471 -4.60 12.23 -18.36
CA PRO A 471 -3.62 12.00 -17.32
C PRO A 471 -3.10 10.56 -17.32
N PHE A 472 -3.95 9.57 -17.63
CA PHE A 472 -3.57 8.16 -17.66
C PHE A 472 -2.53 7.87 -18.77
N GLU A 473 -2.70 8.44 -19.96
CA GLU A 473 -1.76 8.25 -21.06
C GLU A 473 -0.50 9.13 -20.89
N PHE A 474 -0.67 10.38 -20.43
CA PHE A 474 0.44 11.30 -20.22
C PHE A 474 1.40 10.81 -19.15
N PHE A 475 0.94 10.56 -17.91
CA PHE A 475 1.83 10.11 -16.84
C PHE A 475 2.50 8.78 -17.19
N LYS A 476 1.74 7.82 -17.74
CA LYS A 476 2.29 6.52 -18.16
C LYS A 476 3.44 6.68 -19.15
N LYS A 477 3.26 7.48 -20.20
CA LYS A 477 4.28 7.64 -21.25
C LYS A 477 5.43 8.55 -20.82
N ALA A 478 5.15 9.68 -20.19
CA ALA A 478 6.17 10.64 -19.79
C ALA A 478 7.06 10.07 -18.68
N LEU A 479 6.51 9.36 -17.69
CA LEU A 479 7.32 8.72 -16.65
C LEU A 479 7.89 7.35 -17.08
N GLY A 480 7.58 6.86 -18.29
CA GLY A 480 8.04 5.54 -18.75
C GLY A 480 7.49 4.38 -17.91
N LEU A 481 6.27 4.51 -17.39
CA LEU A 481 5.66 3.53 -16.49
C LEU A 481 5.34 2.22 -17.23
N LYS A 482 5.62 1.10 -16.56
CA LYS A 482 5.29 -0.23 -17.06
C LYS A 482 3.79 -0.45 -16.97
N SER A 483 3.23 -1.24 -17.88
CA SER A 483 1.86 -1.72 -17.72
C SER A 483 1.85 -2.85 -16.69
N LEU A 484 1.17 -2.65 -15.57
CA LEU A 484 1.11 -3.61 -14.47
C LEU A 484 -0.28 -4.26 -14.42
N PRO A 485 -0.40 -5.54 -14.04
CA PRO A 485 -1.61 -5.98 -13.36
C PRO A 485 -1.68 -5.27 -12.01
N VAL A 486 -2.84 -4.70 -11.70
CA VAL A 486 -3.04 -3.75 -10.61
C VAL A 486 -3.75 -4.45 -9.45
N PRO A 487 -3.20 -4.47 -8.22
CA PRO A 487 -3.99 -4.78 -7.03
C PRO A 487 -5.17 -3.80 -6.97
N ASP A 488 -6.41 -4.29 -7.04
CA ASP A 488 -7.57 -3.43 -7.28
C ASP A 488 -8.59 -3.53 -6.13
N PRO A 489 -8.73 -2.46 -5.32
CA PRO A 489 -9.64 -2.45 -4.16
C PRO A 489 -11.09 -2.12 -4.55
N THR A 490 -11.45 -2.07 -5.84
CA THR A 490 -12.80 -1.72 -6.30
C THR A 490 -13.70 -2.94 -6.53
N THR A 491 -13.07 -4.12 -6.63
CA THR A 491 -13.69 -5.37 -7.09
C THR A 491 -13.19 -6.52 -6.22
N GLU A 492 -14.07 -7.48 -5.95
CA GLU A 492 -13.68 -8.75 -5.36
C GLU A 492 -14.53 -9.86 -5.99
N ASN A 493 -13.90 -10.97 -6.36
CA ASN A 493 -14.56 -12.12 -6.99
C ASN A 493 -15.43 -11.71 -8.19
N GLY A 494 -14.95 -10.77 -9.01
CA GLY A 494 -15.59 -10.35 -10.25
C GLY A 494 -16.84 -9.48 -10.09
N LYS A 495 -17.18 -9.07 -8.86
CA LYS A 495 -18.27 -8.12 -8.58
C LYS A 495 -17.72 -6.85 -7.95
N ARG A 496 -18.36 -5.72 -8.23
CA ARG A 496 -17.94 -4.43 -7.66
C ARG A 496 -18.18 -4.47 -6.15
N ILE A 497 -17.20 -4.06 -5.36
CA ILE A 497 -17.36 -3.97 -3.91
C ILE A 497 -18.46 -2.97 -3.59
N PHE A 498 -19.32 -3.35 -2.66
CA PHE A 498 -20.35 -2.48 -2.08
C PHE A 498 -20.16 -2.43 -0.58
N PHE A 499 -20.16 -1.23 -0.02
CA PHE A 499 -20.30 -1.01 1.41
C PHE A 499 -21.18 0.22 1.66
N SER A 500 -21.62 0.39 2.89
CA SER A 500 -22.41 1.54 3.29
C SER A 500 -22.09 1.90 4.72
N HIS A 501 -22.00 3.20 4.99
CA HIS A 501 -21.77 3.70 6.33
C HIS A 501 -22.59 4.94 6.66
N ILE A 502 -22.86 5.09 7.96
CA ILE A 502 -23.65 6.19 8.50
C ILE A 502 -22.82 6.97 9.50
N ASP A 503 -22.65 8.26 9.23
CA ASP A 503 -22.06 9.20 10.19
C ASP A 503 -23.06 9.57 11.28
N GLY A 504 -22.52 9.82 12.46
CA GLY A 504 -23.27 9.83 13.72
C GLY A 504 -24.26 10.98 13.88
N ASP A 505 -24.22 11.96 12.97
CA ASP A 505 -24.79 13.29 13.12
C ASP A 505 -26.30 13.30 13.19
N ALA A 506 -26.79 14.10 14.13
CA ALA A 506 -28.16 14.55 14.23
C ALA A 506 -29.16 13.38 14.34
N ILE A 507 -28.80 12.34 15.09
CA ILE A 507 -29.70 11.23 15.41
C ILE A 507 -30.99 11.71 16.09
N MET A 508 -30.90 12.83 16.83
CA MET A 508 -32.00 13.46 17.57
C MET A 508 -32.84 14.46 16.74
N ASN A 509 -32.54 14.68 15.47
CA ASN A 509 -33.36 15.58 14.66
C ASN A 509 -34.80 15.08 14.58
N ARG A 510 -35.77 16.00 14.62
CA ARG A 510 -37.18 15.68 14.42
C ARG A 510 -37.47 15.48 12.93
N VAL A 511 -38.47 14.66 12.63
CA VAL A 511 -38.90 14.42 11.25
C VAL A 511 -40.10 15.30 10.89
N GLU A 512 -40.10 15.86 9.67
CA GLU A 512 -41.06 16.87 9.21
C GLU A 512 -42.54 16.46 9.34
N TRP A 513 -42.84 15.16 9.25
CA TRP A 513 -44.21 14.64 9.27
C TRP A 513 -44.68 14.12 10.63
N ASN A 514 -43.79 14.00 11.61
CA ASN A 514 -44.16 13.57 12.96
C ASN A 514 -43.14 14.07 14.00
N PRO A 515 -43.46 15.13 14.77
CA PRO A 515 -42.53 15.73 15.71
C PRO A 515 -42.22 14.84 16.93
N LYS A 516 -42.91 13.71 17.11
CA LYS A 516 -42.59 12.74 18.17
C LYS A 516 -41.46 11.79 17.79
N LEU A 517 -41.20 11.62 16.50
CA LEU A 517 -40.19 10.72 15.98
C LEU A 517 -38.88 11.47 15.72
N PHE A 518 -37.78 10.73 15.84
CA PHE A 518 -36.45 11.18 15.51
C PHE A 518 -35.99 10.62 14.16
N SER A 519 -35.01 11.28 13.55
CA SER A 519 -34.27 10.77 12.40
C SER A 519 -33.76 9.35 12.65
N GLY A 520 -33.24 9.07 13.85
CA GLY A 520 -32.83 7.73 14.27
C GLY A 520 -33.93 6.67 14.21
N ASP A 521 -35.17 7.01 14.60
CA ASP A 521 -36.32 6.11 14.52
C ASP A 521 -36.62 5.71 13.06
N ILE A 522 -36.55 6.68 12.16
CA ILE A 522 -36.85 6.50 10.74
C ILE A 522 -35.71 5.75 10.04
N ILE A 523 -34.44 6.09 10.29
CA ILE A 523 -33.31 5.31 9.76
C ILE A 523 -33.40 3.84 10.20
N TYR A 524 -33.68 3.59 11.49
CA TYR A 524 -33.86 2.24 12.01
C TYR A 524 -35.00 1.49 11.29
N SER A 525 -36.19 2.10 11.19
CA SER A 525 -37.40 1.43 10.71
C SER A 525 -37.51 1.33 9.18
N ASP A 526 -37.13 2.39 8.46
CA ASP A 526 -37.36 2.53 7.03
C ASP A 526 -36.12 2.21 6.17
N ILE A 527 -34.92 2.19 6.77
CA ILE A 527 -33.67 1.86 6.06
C ILE A 527 -33.09 0.56 6.61
N LEU A 528 -32.61 0.54 7.85
CA LEU A 528 -31.81 -0.57 8.38
C LEU A 528 -32.60 -1.89 8.52
N LYS A 529 -33.89 -1.81 8.83
CA LYS A 529 -34.78 -2.99 8.81
C LYS A 529 -35.27 -3.40 7.42
N LYS A 530 -35.18 -2.51 6.42
CA LYS A 530 -35.73 -2.74 5.08
C LYS A 530 -34.68 -3.26 4.10
N TYR A 531 -33.44 -2.82 4.25
CA TYR A 531 -32.32 -3.21 3.39
C TYR A 531 -31.39 -4.17 4.15
N PRO A 532 -31.48 -5.49 3.90
CA PRO A 532 -30.68 -6.50 4.60
C PRO A 532 -29.25 -6.57 4.03
N LEU A 533 -28.54 -5.45 4.05
CA LEU A 533 -27.15 -5.30 3.62
C LEU A 533 -26.26 -5.09 4.85
N PRO A 534 -24.98 -5.50 4.80
CA PRO A 534 -24.01 -5.10 5.82
C PRO A 534 -23.85 -3.57 5.80
N ILE A 535 -24.12 -2.90 6.93
CA ILE A 535 -24.02 -1.44 7.07
C ILE A 535 -23.27 -1.14 8.36
N SER A 536 -22.23 -0.32 8.29
CA SER A 536 -21.49 0.13 9.47
C SER A 536 -22.06 1.48 9.94
N VAL A 537 -22.46 1.56 11.20
CA VAL A 537 -23.22 2.69 11.75
C VAL A 537 -22.48 3.29 12.93
N SER A 538 -22.24 4.59 12.87
CA SER A 538 -21.62 5.34 13.95
C SER A 538 -22.62 6.21 14.72
N ILE A 539 -22.16 6.78 15.83
CA ILE A 539 -22.89 7.76 16.64
C ILE A 539 -21.93 8.86 17.08
N VAL A 540 -22.46 10.07 17.26
CA VAL A 540 -21.81 11.13 18.04
C VAL A 540 -22.20 10.94 19.50
N GLY A 541 -21.22 10.64 20.36
CA GLY A 541 -21.49 10.30 21.76
C GLY A 541 -22.25 11.38 22.52
N ALA A 542 -21.87 12.65 22.34
CA ALA A 542 -22.49 13.79 23.00
C ALA A 542 -23.96 14.00 22.59
N GLU A 543 -24.43 13.42 21.48
CA GLU A 543 -25.83 13.52 21.08
C GLU A 543 -26.72 12.54 21.86
N VAL A 544 -26.16 11.42 22.31
CA VAL A 544 -26.93 10.30 22.88
C VAL A 544 -26.68 10.08 24.37
N ASP A 545 -25.53 10.52 24.88
CA ASP A 545 -25.12 10.25 26.26
C ASP A 545 -25.92 11.08 27.28
N ASP A 546 -26.03 10.55 28.50
CA ASP A 546 -26.75 11.20 29.61
C ASP A 546 -26.10 12.54 30.02
N ASN A 547 -24.78 12.65 29.85
CA ASN A 547 -24.01 13.87 30.08
C ASN A 547 -23.76 14.67 28.78
N GLY A 548 -24.47 14.29 27.70
CA GLY A 548 -24.39 14.92 26.40
C GLY A 548 -25.15 16.26 26.30
N LEU A 549 -25.47 16.64 25.06
CA LEU A 549 -26.21 17.84 24.71
C LEU A 549 -27.70 17.74 25.06
N TYR A 550 -28.26 16.53 25.09
CA TYR A 550 -29.71 16.30 25.26
C TYR A 550 -30.07 15.33 26.40
N PRO A 551 -29.74 15.62 27.68
CA PRO A 551 -29.98 14.69 28.79
C PRO A 551 -31.43 14.21 28.93
N LYS A 552 -32.40 15.07 28.59
CA LYS A 552 -33.84 14.71 28.61
C LYS A 552 -34.25 13.74 27.50
N LEU A 553 -33.54 13.73 26.38
CA LEU A 553 -33.81 12.86 25.23
C LEU A 553 -32.96 11.58 25.26
N ALA A 554 -31.85 11.59 26.00
CA ALA A 554 -30.86 10.52 26.08
C ALA A 554 -31.49 9.12 26.28
N PRO A 555 -32.44 8.88 27.23
CA PRO A 555 -33.04 7.55 27.38
C PRO A 555 -33.71 7.01 26.11
N GLN A 556 -34.39 7.88 25.35
CA GLN A 556 -35.03 7.51 24.08
C GLN A 556 -34.00 7.29 22.99
N LEU A 557 -33.00 8.16 22.86
CA LEU A 557 -31.94 8.06 21.85
C LEU A 557 -31.08 6.80 22.06
N GLN A 558 -30.71 6.49 23.31
CA GLN A 558 -29.97 5.27 23.64
C GLN A 558 -30.78 4.01 23.34
N THR A 559 -32.10 4.05 23.49
CA THR A 559 -32.99 2.94 23.09
C THR A 559 -32.95 2.73 21.57
N ILE A 560 -32.97 3.82 20.78
CA ILE A 560 -32.83 3.75 19.32
C ILE A 560 -31.48 3.14 18.94
N VAL A 561 -30.38 3.63 19.51
CA VAL A 561 -29.02 3.11 19.24
C VAL A 561 -28.91 1.62 19.56
N LYS A 562 -29.40 1.18 20.73
CA LYS A 562 -29.41 -0.24 21.12
C LYS A 562 -30.24 -1.09 20.15
N ASN A 563 -31.37 -0.58 19.67
CA ASN A 563 -32.20 -1.27 18.68
C ASN A 563 -31.48 -1.40 17.33
N ILE A 564 -30.78 -0.36 16.89
CA ILE A 564 -29.94 -0.37 15.68
C ILE A 564 -28.85 -1.43 15.80
N TYR A 565 -28.05 -1.39 16.88
CA TYR A 565 -26.91 -2.29 17.07
C TYR A 565 -27.30 -3.75 17.32
N LYS A 566 -28.56 -4.01 17.70
CA LYS A 566 -29.10 -5.38 17.80
C LYS A 566 -29.34 -6.04 16.44
N LEU A 567 -29.48 -5.29 15.36
CA LEU A 567 -29.68 -5.86 14.02
C LEU A 567 -28.46 -6.69 13.58
N PRO A 568 -28.63 -7.88 12.99
CA PRO A 568 -27.51 -8.79 12.69
C PRO A 568 -26.58 -8.27 11.58
N ASN A 569 -27.10 -7.46 10.67
CA ASN A 569 -26.38 -6.88 9.52
C ASN A 569 -25.81 -5.48 9.80
N ILE A 570 -25.68 -5.10 11.08
CA ILE A 570 -25.14 -3.79 11.49
C ILE A 570 -23.82 -3.97 12.24
N GLU A 571 -22.82 -3.19 11.89
CA GLU A 571 -21.57 -3.06 12.64
C GLU A 571 -21.50 -1.67 13.30
N ALA A 572 -21.01 -1.58 14.53
CA ALA A 572 -20.90 -0.29 15.21
C ALA A 572 -19.54 0.39 14.97
N ALA A 573 -19.55 1.72 14.87
CA ALA A 573 -18.37 2.58 14.72
C ALA A 573 -18.51 3.83 15.60
N THR A 574 -17.43 4.61 15.74
CA THR A 574 -17.46 5.91 16.42
C THR A 574 -17.43 7.06 15.41
N HIS A 575 -18.22 8.11 15.67
CA HIS A 575 -18.07 9.42 15.03
C HIS A 575 -17.60 10.46 16.04
N THR A 576 -16.78 10.00 16.98
CA THR A 576 -16.28 10.69 18.16
C THR A 576 -17.33 11.01 19.22
N PHE A 577 -16.90 11.55 20.36
CA PHE A 577 -17.83 11.98 21.41
C PHE A 577 -18.34 13.38 21.12
N SER A 578 -17.46 14.37 20.95
CA SER A 578 -17.85 15.78 20.81
C SER A 578 -17.86 16.30 19.37
N HIS A 579 -17.61 15.46 18.38
CA HIS A 579 -17.62 15.83 16.96
C HIS A 579 -16.70 17.03 16.65
N PRO A 580 -15.37 16.85 16.65
CA PRO A 580 -14.44 17.85 16.11
C PRO A 580 -14.86 18.33 14.71
N PHE A 581 -14.94 19.65 14.54
CA PHE A 581 -15.23 20.28 13.25
C PHE A 581 -13.97 20.47 12.41
N TYR A 582 -12.85 20.81 13.06
CA TYR A 582 -11.56 21.06 12.39
C TYR A 582 -10.44 20.30 13.10
N TRP A 583 -9.91 19.25 12.47
CA TRP A 583 -8.92 18.38 13.09
C TRP A 583 -7.52 19.02 13.19
N GLU A 584 -7.22 19.98 12.31
CA GLU A 584 -5.99 20.77 12.36
C GLU A 584 -5.84 21.62 13.62
N MET A 585 -6.96 22.00 14.24
CA MET A 585 -6.99 22.80 15.46
C MET A 585 -6.70 21.99 16.73
N ILE A 586 -6.44 20.68 16.61
CA ILE A 586 -6.06 19.82 17.72
C ILE A 586 -4.57 20.00 18.04
N HIS A 587 -4.29 20.73 19.12
CA HIS A 587 -2.94 20.96 19.61
C HIS A 587 -2.70 20.18 20.91
N ASN A 588 -1.59 19.44 20.96
CA ASN A 588 -1.22 18.62 22.13
C ASN A 588 -2.33 17.67 22.62
N GLY A 589 -3.14 17.14 21.70
CA GLY A 589 -4.25 16.24 22.03
C GLY A 589 -5.48 16.92 22.64
N THR A 590 -5.53 18.26 22.60
CA THR A 590 -6.63 19.09 23.12
C THR A 590 -7.29 19.90 22.00
N LEU A 591 -8.57 20.24 22.17
CA LEU A 591 -9.34 21.03 21.22
C LEU A 591 -10.24 22.05 21.93
N SER A 592 -10.17 23.31 21.48
CA SER A 592 -11.02 24.39 21.98
C SER A 592 -12.50 24.08 21.75
N ALA A 593 -13.34 24.47 22.72
CA ALA A 593 -14.79 24.25 22.65
C ALA A 593 -15.45 24.90 21.42
N GLN A 594 -14.84 25.91 20.78
CA GLN A 594 -15.40 26.54 19.59
C GLN A 594 -15.32 25.67 18.32
N TYR A 595 -14.47 24.65 18.31
CA TYR A 595 -14.25 23.76 17.16
C TYR A 595 -14.88 22.37 17.35
N ARG A 596 -15.84 22.24 18.26
CA ARG A 596 -16.53 20.98 18.58
C ARG A 596 -17.89 21.26 19.22
N LEU A 597 -18.70 20.21 19.39
CA LEU A 597 -19.88 20.27 20.25
C LEU A 597 -19.46 20.50 21.72
N LYS A 598 -20.35 21.14 22.49
CA LYS A 598 -20.09 21.65 23.85
C LYS A 598 -20.94 20.95 24.92
N PRO A 599 -20.81 19.63 25.13
CA PRO A 599 -21.48 18.95 26.23
C PRO A 599 -21.01 19.52 27.58
N LYS A 600 -21.94 19.60 28.55
CA LYS A 600 -21.70 20.29 29.82
C LYS A 600 -20.68 19.51 30.66
N GLY A 601 -19.64 20.21 31.12
CA GLY A 601 -18.60 19.61 31.98
C GLY A 601 -17.59 18.71 31.26
N TYR A 602 -17.61 18.67 29.92
CA TYR A 602 -16.69 17.86 29.14
C TYR A 602 -15.41 18.61 28.75
N THR A 603 -14.27 18.02 29.12
CA THR A 603 -12.93 18.43 28.67
C THR A 603 -12.48 17.49 27.56
N PHE A 604 -12.08 18.06 26.43
CA PHE A 604 -11.64 17.29 25.27
C PHE A 604 -10.41 16.44 25.59
N SER A 605 -10.43 15.19 25.13
CA SER A 605 -9.28 14.29 25.13
C SER A 605 -9.31 13.45 23.87
N LEU A 606 -8.26 13.51 23.04
CA LEU A 606 -8.15 12.70 21.83
C LEU A 606 -8.36 11.19 22.11
N ASP A 607 -7.87 10.72 23.26
CA ASP A 607 -8.05 9.34 23.70
C ASP A 607 -9.54 9.01 23.93
N TYR A 608 -10.25 9.86 24.67
CA TYR A 608 -11.66 9.64 24.95
C TYR A 608 -12.52 9.79 23.69
N GLU A 609 -12.22 10.75 22.83
CA GLU A 609 -12.93 10.96 21.57
C GLU A 609 -12.91 9.72 20.66
N ILE A 610 -11.79 8.99 20.65
CA ILE A 610 -11.60 7.86 19.75
C ILE A 610 -11.78 6.54 20.50
N GLN A 611 -10.83 6.19 21.38
CA GLN A 611 -10.81 4.89 22.04
C GLN A 611 -11.85 4.82 23.16
N GLY A 612 -11.97 5.87 23.98
CA GLY A 612 -12.97 5.93 25.05
C GLY A 612 -14.40 5.81 24.50
N MET A 613 -14.71 6.52 23.41
CA MET A 613 -16.01 6.45 22.76
C MET A 613 -16.30 5.05 22.18
N LEU A 614 -15.30 4.41 21.56
CA LEU A 614 -15.45 3.01 21.12
C LEU A 614 -15.68 2.05 22.29
N GLN A 615 -14.99 2.25 23.43
CA GLN A 615 -15.22 1.45 24.63
C GLN A 615 -16.64 1.67 25.18
N GLU A 616 -17.12 2.91 25.21
CA GLU A 616 -18.49 3.23 25.63
C GLU A 616 -19.52 2.58 24.70
N ILE A 617 -19.34 2.68 23.37
CA ILE A 617 -20.17 1.98 22.39
C ILE A 617 -20.23 0.48 22.70
N ASN A 618 -19.08 -0.15 22.86
CA ASN A 618 -18.97 -1.59 23.06
C ASN A 618 -19.57 -2.09 24.39
N THR A 619 -19.66 -1.22 25.40
CA THR A 619 -20.10 -1.58 26.75
C THR A 619 -21.55 -1.15 27.04
N LYS A 620 -21.94 0.05 26.60
CA LYS A 620 -23.25 0.66 26.91
C LYS A 620 -24.31 0.39 25.84
N TYR A 621 -23.92 0.34 24.56
CA TYR A 621 -24.86 0.32 23.44
C TYR A 621 -24.84 -0.97 22.61
N TYR A 622 -23.67 -1.56 22.41
CA TYR A 622 -23.50 -2.75 21.56
C TYR A 622 -23.83 -4.04 22.32
N PRO A 623 -24.49 -5.04 21.70
CA PRO A 623 -24.79 -6.30 22.38
C PRO A 623 -23.51 -7.00 22.88
N LYS A 624 -23.56 -7.52 24.11
CA LYS A 624 -22.38 -8.12 24.78
C LYS A 624 -21.84 -9.34 24.04
N ASP A 625 -22.73 -10.15 23.49
CA ASP A 625 -22.48 -11.39 22.76
C ASP A 625 -22.15 -11.19 21.27
N LYS A 626 -22.40 -9.99 20.73
CA LYS A 626 -22.13 -9.69 19.32
C LYS A 626 -20.65 -9.38 19.08
N MET A 627 -20.10 -10.00 18.03
CA MET A 627 -18.72 -9.87 17.56
C MET A 627 -18.70 -9.64 16.04
N PRO A 628 -17.70 -8.93 15.50
CA PRO A 628 -16.64 -8.22 16.22
C PRO A 628 -17.14 -7.01 17.01
N LYS A 629 -16.31 -6.51 17.94
CA LYS A 629 -16.54 -5.25 18.65
C LYS A 629 -16.22 -4.07 17.75
N ALA A 630 -16.86 -2.93 18.01
CA ALA A 630 -16.60 -1.67 17.33
C ALA A 630 -15.12 -1.29 17.46
N ASN A 631 -14.46 -1.07 16.34
CA ASN A 631 -13.03 -0.73 16.26
C ASN A 631 -12.72 0.23 15.10
N THR A 632 -13.73 0.97 14.61
CA THR A 632 -13.60 1.85 13.44
C THR A 632 -14.03 3.27 13.81
N ILE A 633 -13.25 4.27 13.39
CA ILE A 633 -13.61 5.68 13.42
C ILE A 633 -13.99 6.16 12.03
N PHE A 634 -15.11 6.88 11.97
CA PHE A 634 -15.48 7.71 10.83
C PHE A 634 -15.09 9.14 11.19
N TRP A 635 -14.17 9.75 10.45
CA TRP A 635 -13.67 11.10 10.78
C TRP A 635 -14.80 12.12 10.68
N SER A 636 -14.94 12.96 11.70
CA SER A 636 -15.95 14.02 11.80
C SER A 636 -15.47 15.34 11.19
N GLY A 637 -16.40 16.25 10.91
CA GLY A 637 -16.08 17.62 10.48
C GLY A 637 -15.39 17.65 9.12
N ASP A 638 -14.29 18.41 9.03
CA ASP A 638 -13.47 18.54 7.82
C ASP A 638 -12.83 17.22 7.33
N CYS A 639 -12.88 16.15 8.13
CA CYS A 639 -12.26 14.87 7.83
C CYS A 639 -10.76 14.99 7.52
N MET A 640 -10.04 15.91 8.16
CA MET A 640 -8.60 16.15 7.93
C MET A 640 -7.75 15.77 9.16
N PRO A 641 -7.73 14.49 9.59
CA PRO A 641 -6.97 14.06 10.75
C PRO A 641 -5.48 14.34 10.58
N GLN A 642 -4.89 14.97 11.58
CA GLN A 642 -3.45 15.25 11.61
C GLN A 642 -2.65 14.00 12.01
N LEU A 643 -1.32 14.06 11.86
CA LEU A 643 -0.42 12.93 12.12
C LEU A 643 -0.56 12.36 13.54
N ASN A 644 -0.85 13.20 14.54
CA ASN A 644 -1.08 12.76 15.92
C ASN A 644 -2.32 11.85 16.04
N ALA A 645 -3.43 12.21 15.40
CA ALA A 645 -4.66 11.43 15.41
C ALA A 645 -4.50 10.12 14.61
N LEU A 646 -3.87 10.17 13.44
CA LEU A 646 -3.58 8.95 12.68
C LEU A 646 -2.61 8.02 13.42
N SER A 647 -1.54 8.55 14.01
CA SER A 647 -0.64 7.74 14.83
C SER A 647 -1.37 7.08 16.00
N PHE A 648 -2.31 7.80 16.62
CA PHE A 648 -3.12 7.28 17.71
C PHE A 648 -3.97 6.08 17.25
N VAL A 649 -4.73 6.18 16.15
CA VAL A 649 -5.60 5.08 15.71
C VAL A 649 -4.79 3.84 15.32
N TYR A 650 -3.65 4.00 14.65
CA TYR A 650 -2.79 2.86 14.27
C TYR A 650 -2.16 2.18 15.49
N LYS A 651 -1.68 2.94 16.48
CA LYS A 651 -1.15 2.38 17.75
C LYS A 651 -2.20 1.56 18.51
N HIS A 652 -3.47 1.93 18.39
CA HIS A 652 -4.59 1.25 19.05
C HIS A 652 -5.32 0.24 18.14
N LYS A 653 -4.82 -0.01 16.92
CA LYS A 653 -5.41 -0.93 15.94
C LYS A 653 -6.87 -0.57 15.58
N ILE A 654 -7.15 0.72 15.50
CA ILE A 654 -8.44 1.29 15.13
C ILE A 654 -8.41 1.60 13.62
N LEU A 655 -9.40 1.09 12.89
CA LEU A 655 -9.58 1.36 11.47
C LEU A 655 -10.14 2.77 11.28
N ASN A 656 -9.81 3.44 10.17
CA ASN A 656 -10.25 4.80 9.92
C ASN A 656 -10.71 5.00 8.47
N ILE A 657 -11.77 5.77 8.28
CA ILE A 657 -12.30 6.19 6.97
C ILE A 657 -12.95 7.58 7.09
N ASN A 658 -13.20 8.21 5.95
CA ASN A 658 -13.79 9.54 5.67
C ASN A 658 -12.80 10.52 5.08
N GLY A 659 -13.33 11.54 4.40
CA GLY A 659 -12.61 12.43 3.51
C GLY A 659 -12.56 11.93 2.07
N GLY A 660 -12.04 12.78 1.19
CA GLY A 660 -11.94 12.53 -0.25
C GLY A 660 -13.26 12.78 -0.98
N ASP A 661 -13.28 13.76 -1.87
CA ASP A 661 -14.51 14.24 -2.50
C ASP A 661 -14.82 13.56 -3.84
N THR A 662 -15.32 12.32 -3.77
CA THR A 662 -15.87 11.65 -4.96
C THR A 662 -17.35 11.97 -5.15
N TYR A 663 -17.67 12.91 -6.04
CA TYR A 663 -19.05 13.31 -6.34
C TYR A 663 -19.30 13.67 -7.81
N ILE A 664 -18.51 13.11 -8.74
CA ILE A 664 -18.72 13.27 -10.19
C ILE A 664 -20.19 13.03 -10.60
N THR A 665 -20.78 13.98 -11.33
CA THR A 665 -22.18 13.90 -11.80
C THR A 665 -22.27 14.21 -13.30
N ASN A 666 -23.46 14.16 -13.89
CA ASN A 666 -23.65 14.58 -15.27
C ASN A 666 -23.51 16.10 -15.45
N LEU A 667 -23.66 16.90 -14.39
CA LEU A 667 -23.43 18.35 -14.41
C LEU A 667 -21.94 18.69 -14.27
N HIS A 668 -21.23 17.89 -13.47
CA HIS A 668 -19.78 17.99 -13.28
C HIS A 668 -19.12 16.66 -13.67
N PRO A 669 -19.05 16.31 -14.98
CA PRO A 669 -18.59 15.01 -15.46
C PRO A 669 -17.06 14.92 -15.55
N TRP A 670 -16.35 15.57 -14.64
CA TRP A 670 -14.88 15.73 -14.67
C TRP A 670 -14.21 14.80 -13.67
N LEU A 671 -13.06 14.22 -14.05
CA LEU A 671 -12.26 13.34 -13.20
C LEU A 671 -11.72 14.04 -11.95
N SER A 672 -11.65 15.38 -11.95
CA SER A 672 -11.29 16.18 -10.78
C SER A 672 -12.26 16.02 -9.60
N TYR A 673 -13.47 15.52 -9.85
CA TYR A 673 -14.48 15.19 -8.83
C TYR A 673 -14.44 13.71 -8.41
N VAL A 674 -13.31 13.04 -8.62
CA VAL A 674 -13.07 11.66 -8.19
C VAL A 674 -11.80 11.62 -7.36
N ALA A 675 -11.94 11.41 -6.06
CA ALA A 675 -10.83 11.35 -5.12
C ALA A 675 -10.06 10.01 -5.20
N PRO A 676 -8.76 10.00 -4.84
CA PRO A 676 -7.99 8.76 -4.72
C PRO A 676 -8.53 7.83 -3.62
N THR A 677 -7.87 6.69 -3.43
CA THR A 677 -8.21 5.69 -2.42
C THR A 677 -7.94 6.17 -1.00
N GLY A 678 -6.96 7.06 -0.82
CA GLY A 678 -6.54 7.58 0.48
C GLY A 678 -5.33 8.51 0.38
N LEU A 679 -4.80 8.90 1.54
CA LEU A 679 -3.70 9.86 1.68
C LEU A 679 -2.70 9.41 2.75
N GLU A 680 -1.41 9.51 2.44
CA GLU A 680 -0.33 9.26 3.40
C GLU A 680 -0.03 10.51 4.27
N ARG A 681 -0.09 10.32 5.59
CA ARG A 681 0.34 11.30 6.59
C ARG A 681 1.35 10.62 7.54
N GLY A 682 2.60 11.07 7.49
CA GLY A 682 3.70 10.35 8.13
C GLY A 682 3.93 9.00 7.46
N GLU A 683 3.78 7.91 8.20
CA GLU A 683 3.84 6.52 7.68
C GLU A 683 2.46 5.83 7.73
N TYR A 684 1.39 6.60 7.97
CA TYR A 684 0.02 6.12 8.13
C TYR A 684 -0.83 6.57 6.95
N TYR A 685 -1.87 5.79 6.66
CA TYR A 685 -2.86 6.15 5.64
C TYR A 685 -4.19 6.51 6.27
N GLN A 686 -4.73 7.64 5.83
CA GLN A 686 -6.15 7.94 5.90
C GLN A 686 -6.83 7.32 4.68
N ILE A 687 -7.85 6.50 4.89
CA ILE A 687 -8.62 5.89 3.80
C ILE A 687 -9.84 6.74 3.49
N TYR A 688 -10.10 7.00 2.21
CA TYR A 688 -11.23 7.81 1.77
C TYR A 688 -12.47 6.98 1.48
N THR A 689 -13.61 7.67 1.45
CA THR A 689 -14.89 7.09 1.08
C THR A 689 -14.89 6.69 -0.40
N GLY A 690 -15.81 5.79 -0.76
CA GLY A 690 -16.02 5.39 -2.14
C GLY A 690 -16.77 6.45 -2.95
N ALA A 691 -17.67 7.17 -2.29
CA ALA A 691 -18.47 8.28 -2.81
C ALA A 691 -18.89 9.19 -1.64
N GLN A 692 -19.15 10.46 -1.95
CA GLN A 692 -19.56 11.45 -0.96
C GLN A 692 -20.94 11.20 -0.35
N ASN A 693 -21.17 11.80 0.81
CA ASN A 693 -22.44 11.75 1.53
C ASN A 693 -23.50 12.70 0.95
N GLU A 694 -24.70 12.66 1.50
CA GLU A 694 -25.82 13.49 1.07
C GLU A 694 -25.59 14.99 1.21
N ASN A 695 -24.70 15.42 2.11
CA ASN A 695 -24.42 16.83 2.38
C ASN A 695 -23.97 17.54 1.08
N VAL A 696 -22.99 16.96 0.39
CA VAL A 696 -22.43 17.50 -0.86
C VAL A 696 -23.49 17.57 -1.97
N TYR A 697 -24.31 16.53 -2.13
CA TYR A 697 -25.36 16.51 -3.16
C TYR A 697 -26.57 17.42 -2.85
N THR A 698 -26.62 17.99 -1.64
CA THR A 698 -27.72 18.86 -1.20
C THR A 698 -27.25 20.26 -0.84
N ASN A 699 -26.09 20.69 -1.35
CA ASN A 699 -25.51 22.02 -1.12
C ASN A 699 -25.40 22.34 0.38
N ASP A 700 -24.66 21.50 1.11
CA ASP A 700 -24.52 21.60 2.56
C ASP A 700 -25.85 21.59 3.31
N TRP A 701 -26.76 20.70 2.89
CA TRP A 701 -28.11 20.59 3.44
C TRP A 701 -29.00 21.85 3.27
N HIS A 702 -28.67 22.74 2.33
CA HIS A 702 -29.53 23.86 1.92
C HIS A 702 -30.56 23.48 0.84
N GLY A 703 -30.43 22.27 0.30
CA GLY A 703 -31.30 21.69 -0.71
C GLY A 703 -30.74 21.83 -2.15
N PRO A 704 -31.43 21.23 -3.13
CA PRO A 704 -32.68 20.50 -2.99
C PRO A 704 -32.50 19.18 -2.22
N TYR A 705 -33.35 18.92 -1.23
CA TYR A 705 -33.22 17.75 -0.34
C TYR A 705 -33.39 16.38 -0.99
N TRP A 706 -33.77 16.32 -2.28
CA TRP A 706 -33.75 15.07 -3.05
C TRP A 706 -32.41 14.82 -3.77
N GLY A 707 -31.46 15.75 -3.68
CA GLY A 707 -30.23 15.79 -4.47
C GLY A 707 -29.36 14.55 -4.35
N PHE A 708 -29.42 13.82 -3.22
CA PHE A 708 -28.67 12.57 -3.02
C PHE A 708 -28.98 11.47 -4.06
N LYS A 709 -30.11 11.57 -4.79
CA LYS A 709 -30.35 10.70 -5.96
C LYS A 709 -29.22 10.75 -6.99
N ASN A 710 -28.48 11.85 -7.06
CA ASN A 710 -27.35 12.04 -7.97
C ASN A 710 -26.15 11.16 -7.62
N ALA A 711 -26.06 10.57 -6.43
CA ALA A 711 -25.05 9.55 -6.12
C ALA A 711 -25.11 8.35 -7.08
N VAL A 712 -26.29 8.05 -7.66
CA VAL A 712 -26.43 7.03 -8.72
C VAL A 712 -25.65 7.42 -9.98
N GLN A 713 -25.53 8.71 -10.31
CA GLN A 713 -24.71 9.18 -11.42
C GLN A 713 -23.23 8.94 -11.12
N THR A 714 -22.79 9.29 -9.91
CA THR A 714 -21.44 9.00 -9.40
C THR A 714 -21.11 7.52 -9.54
N PHE A 715 -22.01 6.62 -9.12
CA PHE A 715 -21.80 5.18 -9.26
C PHE A 715 -21.65 4.73 -10.71
N LYS A 716 -22.36 5.34 -11.66
CA LYS A 716 -22.25 4.97 -13.08
C LYS A 716 -20.93 5.46 -13.67
N LEU A 717 -20.61 6.74 -13.48
CA LEU A 717 -19.44 7.41 -14.05
C LEU A 717 -18.12 6.86 -13.48
N THR A 718 -18.13 6.37 -12.24
CA THR A 718 -16.97 5.70 -11.61
C THR A 718 -16.88 4.21 -11.90
N ASN A 719 -17.79 3.61 -12.70
CA ASN A 719 -17.75 2.19 -13.05
C ASN A 719 -17.32 1.93 -14.50
N SER A 720 -17.66 2.84 -15.42
CA SER A 720 -17.46 2.70 -16.86
C SER A 720 -17.12 4.06 -17.48
N PRO A 721 -16.16 4.14 -18.43
CA PRO A 721 -15.41 3.03 -19.02
C PRO A 721 -14.27 2.52 -18.15
N ARG A 722 -14.06 3.11 -16.97
CA ARG A 722 -13.07 2.68 -15.98
C ARG A 722 -13.76 2.50 -14.64
N ARG A 723 -13.54 1.36 -13.98
CA ARG A 723 -13.96 1.22 -12.58
C ARG A 723 -12.90 1.88 -11.70
N LEU A 724 -13.22 3.08 -11.22
CA LEU A 724 -12.33 3.93 -10.43
C LEU A 724 -12.57 3.77 -8.93
N LYS A 725 -13.81 3.47 -8.52
CA LYS A 725 -14.19 3.43 -7.10
C LYS A 725 -15.08 2.21 -6.79
N PRO A 726 -15.10 1.71 -5.54
CA PRO A 726 -16.18 0.85 -5.07
C PRO A 726 -17.54 1.58 -5.10
N MET A 727 -18.63 0.91 -4.75
CA MET A 727 -19.94 1.55 -4.55
C MET A 727 -20.15 1.76 -3.06
N ASP A 728 -20.21 3.02 -2.64
CA ASP A 728 -20.34 3.41 -1.24
C ASP A 728 -21.61 4.24 -1.05
N ILE A 729 -22.53 3.77 -0.20
CA ILE A 729 -23.67 4.58 0.24
C ILE A 729 -23.31 5.17 1.60
N TYR A 730 -22.83 6.40 1.55
CA TYR A 730 -22.42 7.20 2.71
C TYR A 730 -23.49 8.27 2.99
N TYR A 731 -23.96 8.40 4.25
CA TYR A 731 -24.94 9.42 4.64
C TYR A 731 -24.98 9.63 6.17
N HIS A 732 -25.80 10.58 6.66
CA HIS A 732 -26.00 10.87 8.08
C HIS A 732 -27.44 10.58 8.53
N TYR A 733 -27.72 10.59 9.85
CA TYR A 733 -29.10 10.37 10.31
C TYR A 733 -30.08 11.44 9.82
N TYR A 734 -29.65 12.70 9.71
CA TYR A 734 -30.52 13.78 9.25
C TYR A 734 -31.08 13.57 7.83
N SER A 735 -30.52 12.66 7.02
CA SER A 735 -31.14 12.18 5.78
C SER A 735 -32.61 11.76 5.96
N ALA A 736 -33.01 11.31 7.15
CA ALA A 736 -34.38 10.93 7.47
C ALA A 736 -35.26 12.05 8.02
N SER A 737 -34.71 13.24 8.31
CA SER A 737 -35.50 14.36 8.84
C SER A 737 -36.49 14.92 7.81
N LYS A 738 -36.17 14.77 6.51
CA LYS A 738 -36.94 15.32 5.39
C LYS A 738 -37.45 14.25 4.47
N ARG A 739 -38.71 14.37 4.02
CA ARG A 739 -39.35 13.31 3.22
C ARG A 739 -38.69 13.14 1.87
N ALA A 740 -38.26 14.25 1.26
CA ALA A 740 -37.53 14.25 0.00
C ALA A 740 -36.19 13.50 0.09
N SER A 741 -35.43 13.73 1.17
CA SER A 741 -34.13 13.09 1.40
C SER A 741 -34.27 11.61 1.73
N LEU A 742 -35.23 11.23 2.59
CA LEU A 742 -35.51 9.82 2.86
C LEU A 742 -35.86 9.04 1.58
N ASN A 743 -36.67 9.64 0.70
CA ASN A 743 -37.02 9.03 -0.58
C ASN A 743 -35.82 8.96 -1.55
N ALA A 744 -34.91 9.94 -1.50
CA ALA A 744 -33.67 9.90 -2.25
C ALA A 744 -32.76 8.75 -1.76
N LEU A 745 -32.60 8.61 -0.44
CA LEU A 745 -31.83 7.52 0.16
C LEU A 745 -32.37 6.14 -0.24
N LYS A 746 -33.69 5.93 -0.13
CA LYS A 746 -34.35 4.70 -0.59
C LYS A 746 -34.08 4.42 -2.07
N TYR A 747 -34.16 5.45 -2.92
CA TYR A 747 -33.85 5.33 -4.35
C TYR A 747 -32.40 4.87 -4.61
N VAL A 748 -31.43 5.39 -3.85
CA VAL A 748 -30.01 4.99 -3.99
C VAL A 748 -29.81 3.53 -3.57
N TYR A 749 -30.41 3.09 -2.46
CA TYR A 749 -30.37 1.68 -2.03
C TYR A 749 -31.05 0.75 -3.05
N ASP A 750 -32.24 1.11 -3.53
CA ASP A 750 -32.98 0.34 -4.54
C ASP A 750 -32.20 0.20 -5.84
N TYR A 751 -31.43 1.24 -6.21
CA TYR A 751 -30.52 1.18 -7.35
C TYR A 751 -29.37 0.21 -7.09
N ALA A 752 -28.70 0.30 -5.94
CA ALA A 752 -27.55 -0.55 -5.59
C ALA A 752 -27.90 -2.03 -5.57
N LEU A 753 -29.06 -2.41 -5.01
CA LEU A 753 -29.53 -3.80 -4.95
C LEU A 753 -29.79 -4.44 -6.33
N LYS A 754 -29.99 -3.62 -7.38
CA LYS A 754 -30.16 -4.09 -8.76
C LYS A 754 -28.82 -4.31 -9.48
N GLN A 755 -27.71 -3.89 -8.89
CA GLN A 755 -26.38 -4.00 -9.49
C GLN A 755 -25.69 -5.33 -9.13
N ASN A 756 -24.65 -5.67 -9.89
CA ASN A 756 -23.78 -6.81 -9.60
C ASN A 756 -22.73 -6.44 -8.53
N ILE A 757 -23.15 -6.50 -7.27
CA ILE A 757 -22.34 -6.10 -6.10
C ILE A 757 -21.82 -7.27 -5.27
N ASN A 758 -20.73 -7.01 -4.54
CA ASN A 758 -20.24 -7.82 -3.43
C ASN A 758 -20.36 -7.01 -2.12
N PRO A 759 -21.45 -7.18 -1.34
CA PRO A 759 -21.68 -6.42 -0.11
C PRO A 759 -20.75 -6.86 1.04
N MET A 760 -20.14 -5.89 1.73
CA MET A 760 -19.31 -6.07 2.92
C MET A 760 -19.44 -4.90 3.89
N PHE A 761 -19.01 -5.08 5.13
CA PHE A 761 -18.90 -3.98 6.10
C PHE A 761 -17.78 -3.02 5.72
N THR A 762 -17.88 -1.78 6.17
CA THR A 762 -16.84 -0.76 5.94
C THR A 762 -15.51 -1.18 6.55
N SER A 763 -15.54 -1.83 7.72
CA SER A 763 -14.34 -2.39 8.38
C SER A 763 -13.62 -3.46 7.55
N GLU A 764 -14.33 -4.14 6.64
CA GLU A 764 -13.73 -5.14 5.74
C GLU A 764 -13.13 -4.49 4.48
N TYR A 765 -13.64 -3.32 4.07
CA TYR A 765 -13.11 -2.56 2.94
C TYR A 765 -11.80 -1.84 3.29
N ILE A 766 -11.73 -1.19 4.45
CA ILE A 766 -10.57 -0.38 4.87
C ILE A 766 -9.22 -1.13 4.73
N PRO A 767 -9.03 -2.36 5.24
CA PRO A 767 -7.77 -3.09 5.07
C PRO A 767 -7.46 -3.47 3.62
N LYS A 768 -8.47 -3.66 2.75
CA LYS A 768 -8.25 -3.88 1.31
C LYS A 768 -7.67 -2.63 0.65
N ALA A 769 -8.21 -1.47 1.01
CA ALA A 769 -7.66 -0.18 0.56
C ALA A 769 -6.23 0.04 1.10
N MET A 770 -5.93 -0.34 2.34
CA MET A 770 -4.57 -0.23 2.88
C MET A 770 -3.57 -1.20 2.21
N ASP A 771 -3.99 -2.43 1.89
CA ASP A 771 -3.16 -3.41 1.17
C ASP A 771 -2.68 -2.88 -0.19
N TYR A 772 -3.50 -2.09 -0.90
CA TYR A 772 -3.12 -1.48 -2.17
C TYR A 772 -1.75 -0.77 -2.09
N TYR A 773 -1.52 -0.05 -0.98
CA TYR A 773 -0.30 0.72 -0.72
C TYR A 773 0.89 -0.12 -0.26
N THR A 774 0.69 -1.35 0.18
CA THR A 774 1.74 -2.19 0.77
C THR A 774 2.11 -3.41 -0.07
N VAL A 775 1.25 -3.81 -1.01
CA VAL A 775 1.50 -4.95 -1.91
C VAL A 775 2.80 -4.74 -2.69
N SER A 776 3.70 -5.73 -2.56
CA SER A 776 4.97 -5.79 -3.27
C SER A 776 4.87 -6.75 -4.45
N MET A 777 5.55 -6.43 -5.54
CA MET A 777 5.46 -7.18 -6.80
C MET A 777 6.86 -7.47 -7.35
N ALA A 778 7.04 -8.63 -7.97
CA ALA A 778 8.23 -8.98 -8.73
C ALA A 778 7.83 -9.67 -10.04
N LYS A 779 8.61 -9.50 -11.11
CA LYS A 779 8.31 -10.09 -12.43
C LYS A 779 9.51 -10.86 -12.97
N GLU A 780 9.23 -12.02 -13.56
CA GLU A 780 10.19 -12.85 -14.27
C GLU A 780 9.54 -13.41 -15.54
N GLY A 781 10.07 -13.09 -16.72
CA GLY A 781 9.42 -13.46 -17.99
C GLY A 781 7.97 -12.95 -18.03
N GLU A 782 6.99 -13.83 -18.22
CA GLU A 782 5.55 -13.50 -18.16
C GLU A 782 4.89 -13.85 -16.82
N LYS A 783 5.68 -14.28 -15.82
CA LYS A 783 5.18 -14.56 -14.48
C LYS A 783 5.33 -13.34 -13.58
N ILE A 784 4.32 -13.10 -12.76
CA ILE A 784 4.33 -11.99 -11.80
C ILE A 784 3.97 -12.53 -10.42
N LEU A 785 4.84 -12.27 -9.45
CA LEU A 785 4.64 -12.55 -8.04
C LEU A 785 4.03 -11.31 -7.38
N PHE A 786 3.00 -11.53 -6.58
CA PHE A 786 2.44 -10.58 -5.65
C PHE A 786 2.67 -11.09 -4.23
N ALA A 787 3.07 -10.21 -3.33
CA ALA A 787 3.17 -10.46 -1.90
C ALA A 787 2.43 -9.36 -1.13
N GLY A 788 1.83 -9.74 0.00
CA GLY A 788 1.07 -8.82 0.86
C GLY A 788 -0.40 -8.65 0.49
N LEU A 789 -0.97 -9.58 -0.29
CA LEU A 789 -2.41 -9.63 -0.59
C LEU A 789 -3.21 -10.20 0.60
N LYS A 790 -3.11 -9.56 1.78
CA LYS A 790 -3.67 -10.09 3.02
C LYS A 790 -5.20 -10.10 2.98
N ASP A 791 -5.79 -8.94 2.71
CA ASP A 791 -7.22 -8.67 2.64
C ASP A 791 -7.68 -8.29 1.22
N LEU A 792 -6.84 -7.62 0.42
CA LEU A 792 -7.11 -7.33 -0.99
C LEU A 792 -6.95 -8.62 -1.82
N LYS A 793 -8.07 -9.16 -2.34
CA LYS A 793 -8.13 -10.45 -3.04
C LYS A 793 -8.48 -10.35 -4.52
N ASN A 794 -8.02 -9.29 -5.19
CA ASN A 794 -8.34 -9.04 -6.59
C ASN A 794 -7.23 -8.31 -7.34
N ILE A 795 -7.00 -8.72 -8.59
CA ILE A 795 -6.00 -8.11 -9.48
C ILE A 795 -6.66 -7.76 -10.81
N ARG A 796 -6.52 -6.51 -11.25
CA ARG A 796 -7.05 -6.00 -12.52
C ARG A 796 -5.97 -6.00 -13.61
N ILE A 797 -6.29 -6.55 -14.77
CA ILE A 797 -5.47 -6.44 -15.98
C ILE A 797 -6.18 -5.51 -16.97
N GLU A 798 -5.46 -4.46 -17.38
CA GLU A 798 -5.88 -3.44 -18.35
C GLU A 798 -5.81 -3.96 -19.80
N LYS A 799 -6.49 -5.07 -20.08
CA LYS A 799 -6.57 -5.67 -21.40
C LYS A 799 -7.84 -6.51 -21.55
N LYS A 800 -8.51 -6.34 -22.68
CA LYS A 800 -9.74 -7.03 -23.04
C LYS A 800 -9.50 -8.53 -23.24
N ASN A 801 -10.37 -9.35 -22.66
CA ASN A 801 -10.44 -10.81 -22.86
C ASN A 801 -9.10 -11.55 -22.64
N VAL A 802 -8.35 -11.20 -21.60
CA VAL A 802 -7.10 -11.91 -21.27
C VAL A 802 -7.40 -13.19 -20.53
N SER A 803 -7.16 -14.34 -21.15
CA SER A 803 -7.04 -15.62 -20.43
C SER A 803 -5.69 -15.72 -19.73
N ILE A 804 -5.64 -16.40 -18.58
CA ILE A 804 -4.41 -16.71 -17.83
C ILE A 804 -4.24 -18.23 -17.69
N ASP A 805 -3.00 -18.72 -17.59
CA ASP A 805 -2.76 -20.15 -17.33
C ASP A 805 -2.95 -20.46 -15.84
N LEU A 806 -4.15 -20.93 -15.49
CA LEU A 806 -4.48 -21.32 -14.11
C LEU A 806 -3.64 -22.50 -13.60
N ASN A 807 -3.13 -23.39 -14.48
CA ASN A 807 -2.33 -24.53 -14.05
C ASN A 807 -0.95 -24.09 -13.53
N ASN A 808 -0.39 -23.04 -14.14
CA ASN A 808 0.93 -22.51 -13.79
C ASN A 808 0.87 -21.32 -12.84
N SER A 809 -0.34 -20.78 -12.62
CA SER A 809 -0.61 -19.78 -11.60
C SER A 809 -0.77 -20.43 -10.22
N ARG A 810 -0.55 -19.65 -9.16
CA ARG A 810 -0.75 -20.09 -7.77
C ARG A 810 -1.65 -19.11 -7.04
N ASN A 811 -2.57 -19.65 -6.25
CA ASN A 811 -3.51 -18.89 -5.44
C ASN A 811 -4.44 -17.98 -6.27
N ILE A 812 -4.83 -18.42 -7.47
CA ILE A 812 -5.81 -17.73 -8.32
C ILE A 812 -7.04 -18.63 -8.46
N ALA A 813 -8.17 -18.20 -7.92
CA ALA A 813 -9.43 -18.95 -7.89
C ALA A 813 -10.24 -18.84 -9.18
N GLY A 814 -9.94 -17.86 -10.03
CA GLY A 814 -10.58 -17.67 -11.32
C GLY A 814 -10.48 -16.25 -11.82
N TYR A 815 -11.31 -15.90 -12.82
CA TYR A 815 -11.30 -14.57 -13.42
C TYR A 815 -12.64 -14.20 -14.07
N LYS A 816 -12.84 -12.89 -14.30
CA LYS A 816 -13.98 -12.33 -15.03
C LYS A 816 -13.53 -11.25 -16.01
N HIS A 817 -14.03 -11.32 -17.24
CA HIS A 817 -13.89 -10.21 -18.18
C HIS A 817 -14.99 -9.16 -17.95
N PHE A 818 -14.60 -7.89 -17.92
CA PHE A 818 -15.50 -6.75 -17.74
C PHE A 818 -15.04 -5.60 -18.64
N GLU A 819 -15.81 -5.31 -19.68
CA GLU A 819 -15.50 -4.30 -20.70
C GLU A 819 -14.08 -4.47 -21.29
N GLN A 820 -13.15 -3.58 -20.97
CA GLN A 820 -11.76 -3.59 -21.44
C GLN A 820 -10.79 -4.21 -20.43
N HIS A 821 -11.31 -4.78 -19.34
CA HIS A 821 -10.52 -5.26 -18.20
C HIS A 821 -10.76 -6.74 -17.95
N THR A 822 -9.78 -7.39 -17.31
CA THR A 822 -9.94 -8.73 -16.73
C THR A 822 -9.62 -8.66 -15.25
N TYR A 823 -10.54 -9.12 -14.40
CA TYR A 823 -10.37 -9.23 -12.96
C TYR A 823 -10.01 -10.66 -12.58
N LEU A 824 -8.89 -10.84 -11.88
CA LEU A 824 -8.43 -12.12 -11.35
C LEU A 824 -8.78 -12.21 -9.87
N HIS A 825 -9.34 -13.34 -9.47
CA HIS A 825 -9.79 -13.60 -8.10
C HIS A 825 -8.68 -14.32 -7.35
N VAL A 826 -8.16 -13.72 -6.29
CA VAL A 826 -7.08 -14.29 -5.48
C VAL A 826 -7.69 -15.17 -4.40
N GLY A 827 -7.08 -16.33 -4.14
CA GLY A 827 -7.48 -17.22 -3.05
C GLY A 827 -7.08 -16.70 -1.67
N THR A 828 -6.94 -17.61 -0.71
CA THR A 828 -6.77 -17.25 0.70
C THR A 828 -5.34 -16.84 1.08
N ASP A 829 -4.31 -17.31 0.36
CA ASP A 829 -2.91 -16.93 0.64
C ASP A 829 -2.66 -15.44 0.35
N SER A 830 -1.70 -14.85 1.06
CA SER A 830 -1.18 -13.49 0.89
C SER A 830 -0.16 -13.36 -0.24
N LYS A 831 0.36 -14.48 -0.75
CA LYS A 831 1.17 -14.55 -1.96
C LYS A 831 0.34 -15.09 -3.12
N ALA A 832 0.56 -14.56 -4.32
CA ALA A 832 -0.01 -15.08 -5.56
C ALA A 832 1.03 -15.03 -6.69
N ILE A 833 1.01 -16.04 -7.56
CA ILE A 833 1.81 -16.03 -8.79
C ILE A 833 0.85 -16.13 -9.96
N ILE A 834 0.95 -15.20 -10.89
CA ILE A 834 0.15 -15.20 -12.12
C ILE A 834 1.07 -15.52 -13.29
N ASP A 835 0.64 -16.47 -14.11
CA ASP A 835 1.24 -16.72 -15.42
C ASP A 835 0.38 -16.08 -16.52
N MET A 836 0.92 -15.04 -17.16
CA MET A 836 0.21 -14.23 -18.16
C MET A 836 0.17 -14.86 -19.56
N HIS A 837 0.72 -16.07 -19.75
CA HIS A 837 0.58 -16.77 -21.03
C HIS A 837 -0.88 -17.14 -21.27
N PRO A 838 -1.49 -16.70 -22.39
CA PRO A 838 -2.88 -17.01 -22.70
C PRO A 838 -3.04 -18.51 -22.93
N LYS A 839 -3.91 -19.14 -22.14
CA LYS A 839 -4.26 -20.55 -22.28
C LYS A 839 -5.69 -20.77 -21.84
N GLU A 840 -6.46 -21.49 -22.64
CA GLU A 840 -7.81 -21.88 -22.22
C GLU A 840 -7.75 -22.78 -21.00
N SER A 841 -8.57 -22.48 -19.99
CA SER A 841 -8.64 -23.29 -18.79
C SER A 841 -9.37 -24.60 -19.07
N LYS A 842 -8.70 -25.71 -18.78
CA LYS A 842 -9.31 -27.05 -18.71
C LYS A 842 -9.72 -27.42 -17.28
N GLN A 843 -9.63 -26.47 -16.34
CA GLN A 843 -9.95 -26.66 -14.94
C GLN A 843 -11.17 -25.82 -14.54
N PRO A 844 -11.93 -26.26 -13.52
CA PRO A 844 -12.98 -25.45 -12.92
C PRO A 844 -12.40 -24.18 -12.31
N TYR A 845 -13.14 -23.08 -12.40
CA TYR A 845 -12.75 -21.82 -11.76
C TYR A 845 -13.95 -20.93 -11.44
N LEU A 846 -13.76 -20.02 -10.50
CA LEU A 846 -14.75 -19.02 -10.12
C LEU A 846 -14.84 -17.92 -11.18
N VAL A 847 -16.01 -17.74 -11.81
CA VAL A 847 -16.25 -16.60 -12.70
C VAL A 847 -16.64 -15.38 -11.89
N SER A 848 -17.60 -15.51 -10.96
CA SER A 848 -17.91 -14.43 -10.02
C SER A 848 -18.64 -14.90 -8.75
N ALA A 849 -18.56 -14.12 -7.66
CA ALA A 849 -19.34 -14.32 -6.43
C ALA A 849 -19.57 -13.01 -5.68
N ASN A 850 -20.62 -12.93 -4.86
CA ASN A 850 -20.90 -11.83 -3.93
C ASN A 850 -20.51 -12.19 -2.48
N GLY A 851 -19.39 -12.89 -2.31
CA GLY A 851 -18.88 -13.28 -1.00
C GLY A 851 -17.36 -13.41 -1.03
N LYS A 852 -16.76 -13.45 0.16
CA LYS A 852 -15.33 -13.65 0.39
C LYS A 852 -14.97 -15.13 0.26
N ILE A 853 -13.81 -15.41 -0.33
CA ILE A 853 -13.21 -16.74 -0.34
C ILE A 853 -12.56 -16.98 1.03
N ILE A 854 -13.05 -17.97 1.77
CA ILE A 854 -12.53 -18.33 3.10
C ILE A 854 -11.73 -19.63 3.10
N GLU A 855 -11.97 -20.52 2.13
CA GLU A 855 -11.11 -21.67 1.86
C GLU A 855 -10.94 -21.83 0.34
N PHE A 856 -9.72 -22.09 -0.11
CA PHE A 856 -9.42 -22.34 -1.51
C PHE A 856 -8.27 -23.34 -1.64
N ARG A 857 -8.50 -24.41 -2.41
CA ARG A 857 -7.47 -25.38 -2.79
C ARG A 857 -7.72 -25.79 -4.23
N GLN A 858 -6.67 -25.81 -5.04
CA GLN A 858 -6.74 -26.26 -6.42
C GLN A 858 -5.46 -27.00 -6.78
N ASP A 859 -5.63 -28.16 -7.41
CA ASP A 859 -4.55 -28.92 -8.03
C ASP A 859 -4.92 -29.30 -9.47
N ALA A 860 -4.17 -30.20 -10.10
CA ALA A 860 -4.41 -30.64 -11.48
C ALA A 860 -5.83 -31.22 -11.70
N LYS A 861 -6.42 -31.84 -10.68
CA LYS A 861 -7.67 -32.60 -10.73
C LYS A 861 -8.74 -32.08 -9.79
N HIS A 862 -8.38 -31.53 -8.63
CA HIS A 862 -9.32 -31.11 -7.59
C HIS A 862 -9.44 -29.59 -7.54
N PHE A 863 -10.67 -29.13 -7.35
CA PHE A 863 -10.99 -27.74 -7.04
C PHE A 863 -11.89 -27.72 -5.81
N HIS A 864 -11.51 -26.94 -4.81
CA HIS A 864 -12.25 -26.75 -3.58
C HIS A 864 -12.34 -25.26 -3.28
N LEU A 865 -13.56 -24.79 -3.03
CA LEU A 865 -13.85 -23.40 -2.71
C LEU A 865 -14.93 -23.33 -1.63
N LYS A 866 -14.67 -22.55 -0.59
CA LYS A 866 -15.67 -22.14 0.40
C LYS A 866 -15.81 -20.63 0.41
N LEU A 867 -17.06 -20.18 0.30
CA LEU A 867 -17.44 -18.77 0.30
C LEU A 867 -18.23 -18.43 1.54
N HIS A 868 -18.02 -17.22 2.05
CA HIS A 868 -18.85 -16.57 3.07
C HIS A 868 -19.30 -15.19 2.56
N ALA A 869 -20.60 -14.90 2.65
CA ALA A 869 -21.22 -13.65 2.23
C ALA A 869 -22.16 -13.12 3.32
N HIS A 870 -22.34 -11.80 3.39
CA HIS A 870 -23.33 -11.20 4.31
C HIS A 870 -24.77 -11.28 3.81
N VAL A 871 -24.94 -11.65 2.56
CA VAL A 871 -26.24 -11.86 1.90
C VAL A 871 -26.27 -13.24 1.23
N PRO A 872 -27.44 -13.77 0.84
CA PRO A 872 -27.49 -15.06 0.16
C PRO A 872 -26.57 -15.09 -1.09
N VAL A 873 -25.83 -16.18 -1.23
CA VAL A 873 -24.77 -16.30 -2.24
C VAL A 873 -25.37 -16.37 -3.65
N LYS A 874 -24.79 -15.56 -4.54
CA LYS A 874 -24.96 -15.59 -5.99
C LYS A 874 -23.60 -15.74 -6.63
N MET A 875 -23.39 -16.83 -7.36
CA MET A 875 -22.10 -17.13 -7.97
C MET A 875 -22.22 -17.71 -9.38
N GLU A 876 -21.16 -17.53 -10.15
CA GLU A 876 -20.97 -18.09 -11.48
C GLU A 876 -19.70 -18.94 -11.45
N LEU A 877 -19.80 -20.20 -11.89
CA LEU A 877 -18.68 -21.14 -11.95
C LEU A 877 -18.48 -21.61 -13.38
N PHE A 878 -17.24 -21.62 -13.84
CA PHE A 878 -16.89 -22.38 -15.03
C PHE A 878 -16.55 -23.81 -14.62
N VAL A 879 -17.21 -24.79 -15.22
CA VAL A 879 -16.99 -26.22 -14.98
C VAL A 879 -16.86 -26.93 -16.34
N PRO A 880 -15.67 -27.45 -16.69
CA PRO A 880 -15.49 -28.25 -17.90
C PRO A 880 -16.38 -29.50 -17.92
N GLN A 881 -16.77 -29.96 -19.10
CA GLN A 881 -17.64 -31.15 -19.27
C GLN A 881 -17.03 -32.43 -18.69
N GLU A 882 -15.71 -32.53 -18.69
CA GLU A 882 -14.96 -33.68 -18.13
C GLU A 882 -14.92 -33.69 -16.58
N CYS A 883 -15.39 -32.64 -15.91
CA CYS A 883 -15.34 -32.52 -14.46
C CYS A 883 -16.68 -32.85 -13.80
N ARG A 884 -16.63 -33.55 -12.66
CA ARG A 884 -17.78 -33.76 -11.77
C ARG A 884 -17.70 -32.81 -10.60
N TYR A 885 -18.83 -32.37 -10.06
CA TYR A 885 -18.85 -31.39 -8.97
C TYR A 885 -19.94 -31.68 -7.94
N THR A 886 -19.71 -31.19 -6.72
CA THR A 886 -20.62 -31.21 -5.59
C THR A 886 -20.82 -29.77 -5.12
N LEU A 887 -22.09 -29.38 -4.92
CA LEU A 887 -22.46 -28.06 -4.43
C LEU A 887 -23.24 -28.20 -3.13
N SER A 888 -23.13 -27.17 -2.28
CA SER A 888 -24.05 -26.99 -1.18
C SER A 888 -25.51 -27.04 -1.64
N LYS A 889 -26.38 -27.76 -0.91
CA LYS A 889 -27.82 -27.83 -1.23
C LYS A 889 -28.51 -26.46 -1.12
N GLY A 890 -29.63 -26.26 -1.81
CA GLY A 890 -30.50 -25.09 -1.66
C GLY A 890 -30.29 -23.95 -2.66
N TYR A 891 -29.69 -24.24 -3.81
CA TYR A 891 -29.56 -23.30 -4.94
C TYR A 891 -30.66 -23.50 -5.98
N THR A 892 -30.97 -22.46 -6.73
CA THR A 892 -31.65 -22.54 -8.02
C THR A 892 -30.64 -22.25 -9.13
N LYS A 893 -30.64 -23.08 -10.18
CA LYS A 893 -29.84 -22.85 -11.39
C LYS A 893 -30.60 -21.86 -12.26
N GLU A 894 -30.03 -20.66 -12.45
CA GLU A 894 -30.69 -19.60 -13.21
C GLU A 894 -30.46 -19.74 -14.71
N GLN A 895 -29.26 -20.15 -15.11
CA GLN A 895 -28.90 -20.34 -16.51
C GLN A 895 -27.68 -21.26 -16.63
N GLU A 896 -27.60 -22.01 -17.73
CA GLU A 896 -26.39 -22.69 -18.20
C GLU A 896 -26.04 -22.12 -19.57
N LYS A 897 -24.85 -21.54 -19.69
CA LYS A 897 -24.35 -21.02 -20.97
C LYS A 897 -22.99 -21.65 -21.25
N GLY A 898 -23.00 -22.67 -22.11
CA GLY A 898 -21.82 -23.50 -22.32
C GLY A 898 -21.40 -24.15 -20.99
N ASN A 899 -20.14 -23.95 -20.60
CA ASN A 899 -19.57 -24.51 -19.37
C ASN A 899 -19.75 -23.60 -18.13
N ILE A 900 -20.56 -22.53 -18.21
CA ILE A 900 -20.79 -21.62 -17.07
C ILE A 900 -22.11 -21.98 -16.37
N LEU A 901 -22.03 -22.23 -15.07
CA LEU A 901 -23.14 -22.48 -14.15
C LEU A 901 -23.43 -21.23 -13.32
N SER A 902 -24.64 -20.67 -13.46
CA SER A 902 -25.12 -19.56 -12.62
C SER A 902 -25.99 -20.09 -11.48
N LEU A 903 -25.53 -19.87 -10.24
CA LEU A 903 -26.12 -20.40 -9.01
C LEU A 903 -26.63 -19.25 -8.13
N ASN A 904 -27.89 -19.34 -7.70
CA ASN A 904 -28.50 -18.41 -6.76
C ASN A 904 -29.04 -19.18 -5.54
N TYR A 905 -28.48 -18.91 -4.36
CA TYR A 905 -28.92 -19.50 -3.10
C TYR A 905 -29.95 -18.58 -2.45
N LYS A 906 -31.07 -19.15 -1.98
CA LYS A 906 -32.16 -18.33 -1.40
C LYS A 906 -31.85 -17.83 0.01
N THR A 907 -31.16 -18.63 0.81
CA THR A 907 -30.94 -18.35 2.25
C THR A 907 -29.51 -18.56 2.72
N LYS A 908 -28.67 -19.26 1.94
CA LYS A 908 -27.31 -19.60 2.36
C LYS A 908 -26.34 -18.45 2.13
N THR A 909 -25.69 -18.03 3.20
CA THR A 909 -24.56 -17.10 3.24
C THR A 909 -23.22 -17.81 3.14
N GLU A 910 -23.18 -19.11 3.43
CA GLU A 910 -22.00 -19.95 3.26
C GLU A 910 -22.26 -21.11 2.30
N VAL A 911 -21.34 -21.28 1.36
CA VAL A 911 -21.42 -22.36 0.35
C VAL A 911 -20.06 -22.97 0.11
N VAL A 912 -20.07 -24.28 -0.10
CA VAL A 912 -18.92 -25.10 -0.51
C VAL A 912 -19.15 -25.62 -1.92
N VAL A 913 -18.08 -25.59 -2.71
CA VAL A 913 -17.97 -26.13 -4.06
C VAL A 913 -16.77 -27.06 -4.10
N ASP A 914 -17.01 -28.30 -4.50
CA ASP A 914 -15.97 -29.28 -4.79
C ASP A 914 -16.11 -29.73 -6.24
N ALA A 915 -15.01 -29.84 -6.97
CA ALA A 915 -14.99 -30.43 -8.30
C ALA A 915 -13.77 -31.32 -8.51
N ILE A 916 -13.95 -32.39 -9.29
CA ILE A 916 -12.95 -33.39 -9.63
C ILE A 916 -12.97 -33.62 -11.14
N CYS A 917 -11.83 -33.42 -11.79
CA CYS A 917 -11.63 -33.62 -13.22
C CYS A 917 -10.84 -34.91 -13.50
N LYS A 918 -11.06 -35.49 -14.68
CA LYS A 918 -10.44 -36.76 -15.09
C LYS A 918 -8.94 -36.63 -15.35
#